data_AF-A0AAV1MC94-F1
#
_entry.id   AF-A0AAV1MC94-F1
#
_cell.length_a   1.000
_cell.length_b   1.000
_cell.length_c   1.000
_cell.angle_alpha   90.00
_cell.angle_beta   90.00
_cell.angle_gamma   90.00
#
_symmetry.space_group_name_H-M   'P 1'
#
loop_
_entity.id
_entity.type
_entity.pdbx_description
1 polymer ?
#
loop_
_entity_poly.entity_id
_entity_poly.type
_entity_poly.pdbx_seq_one_letter_code
_entity_poly.pdbx_strand_id
1 'polypeptide(L)'
;MSVVQLNINGRRLYIASVYIEPNSDEDNTLQRLDNFLKMTCNSQQLVCGDFNGWHPIWGSNRANSRGNEIVDIVHGNNMFFCNKGDTPTFETISHGQIRHSFIDLTMASSTIYDRILDWKVDLDICPSSQHRAIAFSICSVKRESNYGKSTTTFKYNTKRVNWDELRSPFISTIEERLPHNVDIENLPETELEEYINCITSIIQTTCDILISKSNARKYRCPWWTDQLESIKKDVIRNHHRIQKLIRQKKPIESALEEKLRLKEAYSKAFRETSTRNFREFCEKQGKEDVWSVTNRIIKSGPPIQPPVTLKRNDDTFTTNSSETAQELLNRFYPEDEFKDTLQHTEMRNFSLAMPDTPDEPPFTFEEIISCLNSMNPRKAPGTDHLTADICLLFANCFPHLITSVMNQCHKLGYFPKIWKQAFIKILPKPNKDDYTNASSFRPIGLINVFGKLLEKLIIRRLTYFMHCNKLFNPAQYGFREQTSTVNALSNLINNISHAINNKEHVTVISLDIHAAFDNAWWPSIYRKLHKINCPRNIYKILHSYFQCRKATINICDSSVSKILTRGCIQGSVCGPFLWNLIVDELLDMKMPSNCTIQAFADDILLISHAKNIKNLQNNTNQALTMITKWGQDMKLTFGATKTQGIAFSKKAAGCKLYMSGNTATVEKLFQPIYQKTNHTGNKVTVVGVGQVGMAAVFSMLTQGVTNNIALVDVMEDKLKGEMMDLQHGSAFMRNCKIQASKDYAISAGSKICVVTAGVRQREGESRLDLVQRNTDILKIIIPQLVKYSPDAVFIIASNPVDILTYVTWRISGLPKHRVIGSGTNLDSARFRYLLSQKLGIAPASCHGYIIGEHGDSSVPIWSGVNVAGVRLSDLNSKIGSEEDPEQWRQMHEGVVKSAYEVIKLKGYTSWAIGLSLSQIVWAILSDASSVHPVSTYLKGMHGIEHDVFLSLPCTLGHCGISDVICQPLTDKELTQLRMSAKLMAQVQAGIKF
;
A
#
# COMPACT_ATOMS: atom_id res chain seq x y z
N MET A 1 21.71 -0.48 23.26
CA MET A 1 20.61 0.38 23.75
C MET A 1 19.60 0.57 22.62
N SER A 2 18.32 0.35 22.89
CA SER A 2 17.21 0.55 21.96
C SER A 2 16.23 1.56 22.54
N VAL A 3 15.74 2.51 21.75
CA VAL A 3 14.87 3.61 22.24
C VAL A 3 13.58 3.66 21.44
N VAL A 4 12.46 3.82 22.14
CA VAL A 4 11.14 4.05 21.57
C VAL A 4 10.60 5.38 22.08
N GLN A 5 10.10 6.21 21.17
CA GLN A 5 9.42 7.45 21.51
C GLN A 5 7.90 7.24 21.40
N LEU A 6 7.19 7.53 22.49
CA LEU A 6 5.73 7.55 22.55
C LEU A 6 5.24 8.99 22.73
N ASN A 7 4.11 9.32 22.11
CA ASN A 7 3.44 10.61 22.31
C ASN A 7 2.11 10.36 23.03
N ILE A 8 2.02 10.79 24.29
CA ILE A 8 0.85 10.55 25.15
C ILE A 8 0.32 11.92 25.59
N ASN A 9 -0.89 12.27 25.16
CA ASN A 9 -1.57 13.54 25.50
C ASN A 9 -0.71 14.79 25.24
N GLY A 10 0.03 14.82 24.12
CA GLY A 10 0.89 15.95 23.74
C GLY A 10 2.25 16.00 24.43
N ARG A 11 2.59 15.01 25.26
CA ARG A 11 3.91 14.89 25.92
C ARG A 11 4.70 13.73 25.32
N ARG A 12 5.99 13.98 25.06
CA ARG A 12 6.92 12.97 24.56
C ARG A 12 7.46 12.14 25.73
N LEU A 13 7.25 10.83 25.67
CA LEU A 13 7.82 9.83 26.57
C LEU A 13 8.84 9.00 25.80
N TYR A 14 10.09 9.01 26.24
CA TYR A 14 11.14 8.15 25.72
C TYR A 14 11.32 6.95 26.64
N ILE A 15 11.24 5.75 26.06
CA ILE A 15 11.50 4.49 26.75
C ILE A 15 12.76 3.88 26.15
N ALA A 16 13.78 3.68 26.98
CA ALA A 16 15.04 3.07 26.57
C ALA A 16 15.23 1.69 27.23
N SER A 17 15.62 0.70 26.41
CA SER A 17 16.08 -0.61 26.86
C SER A 17 17.60 -0.67 26.79
N VAL A 18 18.26 -0.97 27.91
CA VAL A 18 19.71 -1.03 28.03
C VAL A 18 20.16 -2.48 28.32
N TYR A 19 21.27 -2.88 27.70
CA TYR A 19 21.96 -4.12 28.00
C TYR A 19 23.45 -3.81 28.03
N ILE A 20 24.13 -4.19 29.11
CA ILE A 20 25.57 -4.04 29.28
C ILE A 20 26.14 -5.43 29.53
N GLU A 21 27.10 -5.87 28.73
CA GLU A 21 27.71 -7.19 28.88
C GLU A 21 28.52 -7.28 30.20
N PRO A 22 28.52 -8.44 30.89
CA PRO A 22 29.23 -8.58 32.17
C PRO A 22 30.72 -8.22 32.10
N ASN A 23 31.41 -8.63 31.02
CA ASN A 23 32.86 -8.55 30.84
C ASN A 23 33.32 -7.47 29.83
N SER A 24 32.46 -6.52 29.44
CA SER A 24 32.88 -5.46 28.53
C SER A 24 33.69 -4.40 29.29
N ASP A 25 34.94 -4.20 28.89
CA ASP A 25 35.84 -3.11 29.35
C ASP A 25 35.63 -1.79 28.56
N GLU A 26 34.71 -1.75 27.58
CA GLU A 26 34.43 -0.55 26.78
C GLU A 26 33.20 0.22 27.31
N ASP A 27 33.44 1.33 28.03
CA ASP A 27 32.49 2.29 28.62
C ASP A 27 31.53 3.01 27.64
N ASN A 28 31.46 2.57 26.37
CA ASN A 28 30.71 3.25 25.31
C ASN A 28 29.18 3.22 25.57
N THR A 29 28.66 2.21 26.27
CA THR A 29 27.20 2.09 26.52
C THR A 29 26.71 3.03 27.62
N LEU A 30 27.48 3.22 28.69
CA LEU A 30 27.15 4.18 29.76
C LEU A 30 27.29 5.62 29.27
N GLN A 31 28.31 5.90 28.46
CA GLN A 31 28.45 7.21 27.82
C GLN A 31 27.31 7.52 26.84
N ARG A 32 26.84 6.52 26.07
CA ARG A 32 25.64 6.67 25.22
C ARG A 32 24.37 6.89 26.02
N LEU A 33 24.23 6.23 27.17
CA LEU A 33 23.11 6.45 28.08
C LEU A 33 23.12 7.89 28.62
N ASP A 34 24.27 8.36 29.10
CA ASP A 34 24.43 9.73 29.61
C ASP A 34 24.11 10.77 28.53
N ASN A 35 24.65 10.60 27.31
CA ASN A 35 24.33 11.46 26.17
C ASN A 35 22.83 11.44 25.82
N PHE A 36 22.20 10.26 25.86
CA PHE A 36 20.76 10.14 25.61
C PHE A 36 19.93 10.87 26.67
N LEU A 37 20.27 10.73 27.94
CA LEU A 37 19.58 11.40 29.04
C LEU A 37 19.72 12.93 28.92
N LYS A 38 20.91 13.42 28.56
CA LYS A 38 21.17 14.84 28.30
C LYS A 38 20.39 15.39 27.11
N MET A 39 20.34 14.65 25.98
CA MET A 39 19.62 15.08 24.78
C MET A 39 18.09 15.11 24.98
N THR A 40 17.56 14.29 25.87
CA THR A 40 16.11 14.14 26.07
C THR A 40 15.59 14.72 27.39
N CYS A 41 16.42 15.51 28.10
CA CYS A 41 16.16 16.01 29.45
C CYS A 41 14.85 16.79 29.61
N ASN A 42 14.37 17.44 28.54
CA ASN A 42 13.11 18.20 28.52
C ASN A 42 11.86 17.34 28.29
N SER A 43 11.99 16.02 28.23
CA SER A 43 10.91 15.06 27.97
C SER A 43 10.78 14.05 29.10
N GLN A 44 9.67 13.30 29.11
CA GLN A 44 9.52 12.22 30.08
C GLN A 44 10.44 11.06 29.67
N GLN A 45 11.21 10.52 30.61
CA GLN A 45 12.19 9.46 30.35
C GLN A 45 11.94 8.27 31.27
N LEU A 46 12.01 7.06 30.69
CA LEU A 46 11.99 5.78 31.39
C LEU A 46 13.07 4.88 30.80
N VAL A 47 13.97 4.38 31.64
CA VAL A 47 15.07 3.49 31.23
C VAL A 47 14.92 2.18 31.99
N CYS A 48 14.98 1.06 31.26
CA CYS A 48 14.91 -0.28 31.84
C CYS A 48 15.99 -1.17 31.21
N GLY A 49 16.54 -2.15 31.93
CA GLY A 49 17.54 -3.01 31.31
C GLY A 49 18.35 -3.86 32.27
N ASP A 50 19.22 -4.69 31.71
CA ASP A 50 20.26 -5.43 32.45
C ASP A 50 21.57 -4.64 32.36
N PHE A 51 22.00 -4.10 33.50
CA PHE A 51 23.14 -3.21 33.63
C PHE A 51 24.40 -3.90 34.15
N ASN A 52 24.28 -5.15 34.63
CA ASN A 52 25.39 -5.91 35.22
C ASN A 52 26.24 -5.09 36.24
N GLY A 53 25.59 -4.19 36.99
CA GLY A 53 26.20 -3.30 37.99
C GLY A 53 25.66 -3.59 39.40
N TRP A 54 26.51 -3.47 40.41
CA TRP A 54 26.16 -3.74 41.81
C TRP A 54 26.27 -2.48 42.64
N HIS A 55 25.21 -2.14 43.38
CA HIS A 55 25.22 -1.04 44.34
C HIS A 55 24.15 -1.25 45.43
N PRO A 56 24.40 -0.80 46.68
CA PRO A 56 23.42 -0.90 47.77
C PRO A 56 22.07 -0.22 47.50
N ILE A 57 22.04 0.84 46.71
CA ILE A 57 20.82 1.62 46.39
C ILE A 57 19.69 0.74 45.81
N TRP A 58 20.01 -0.29 45.04
CA TRP A 58 19.03 -1.19 44.43
C TRP A 58 19.09 -2.62 44.97
N GLY A 59 19.70 -2.82 46.15
CA GLY A 59 19.61 -4.08 46.91
C GLY A 59 20.86 -4.97 46.87
N SER A 60 21.97 -4.55 46.26
CA SER A 60 23.22 -5.34 46.27
C SER A 60 24.02 -5.15 47.56
N ASN A 61 24.63 -6.20 48.11
CA ASN A 61 25.41 -6.12 49.36
C ASN A 61 26.69 -5.27 49.26
N ARG A 62 27.18 -5.00 48.05
CA ARG A 62 28.41 -4.24 47.78
C ARG A 62 28.26 -3.41 46.51
N ALA A 63 29.04 -2.33 46.43
CA ALA A 63 29.19 -1.54 45.23
C ALA A 63 30.37 -2.06 44.36
N ASN A 64 30.23 -2.05 43.04
CA ASN A 64 31.35 -2.18 42.10
C ASN A 64 31.54 -0.88 41.31
N SER A 65 32.66 -0.74 40.60
CA SER A 65 32.97 0.47 39.81
C SER A 65 31.84 0.86 38.86
N ARG A 66 31.30 -0.11 38.11
CA ARG A 66 30.15 0.07 37.22
C ARG A 66 28.89 0.56 37.95
N GLY A 67 28.61 0.03 39.14
CA GLY A 67 27.48 0.44 39.96
C GLY A 67 27.60 1.89 40.43
N ASN A 68 28.80 2.33 40.83
CA ASN A 68 29.05 3.71 41.21
C ASN A 68 28.84 4.67 40.02
N GLU A 69 29.35 4.32 38.85
CA GLU A 69 29.21 5.14 37.64
C GLU A 69 27.73 5.29 37.20
N ILE A 70 26.95 4.21 37.30
CA ILE A 70 25.49 4.28 37.04
C ILE A 70 24.81 5.25 38.01
N VAL A 71 25.18 5.23 39.30
CA VAL A 71 24.65 6.16 40.30
C VAL A 71 25.01 7.61 39.95
N ASP A 72 26.25 7.86 39.55
CA ASP A 72 26.72 9.19 39.17
C ASP A 72 25.98 9.73 37.94
N ILE A 73 25.76 8.90 36.91
CA ILE A 73 25.00 9.27 35.71
C ILE A 73 23.53 9.55 36.05
N VAL A 74 22.91 8.72 36.89
CA VAL A 74 21.50 8.88 37.29
C VAL A 74 21.30 10.16 38.11
N HIS A 75 22.18 10.42 39.08
CA HIS A 75 22.14 11.65 39.86
C HIS A 75 22.46 12.89 39.01
N GLY A 76 23.48 12.82 38.14
CA GLY A 76 23.87 13.93 37.26
C GLY A 76 22.78 14.34 36.25
N ASN A 77 21.83 13.46 35.95
CA ASN A 77 20.72 13.70 35.03
C ASN A 77 19.34 13.82 35.71
N ASN A 78 19.27 13.99 37.03
CA ASN A 78 18.01 14.11 37.80
C ASN A 78 17.00 12.96 37.57
N MET A 79 17.52 11.73 37.47
CA MET A 79 16.74 10.51 37.33
C MET A 79 16.62 9.80 38.70
N PHE A 80 15.60 8.97 38.85
CA PHE A 80 15.31 8.22 40.09
C PHE A 80 15.23 6.73 39.82
N PHE A 81 15.79 5.92 40.72
CA PHE A 81 15.65 4.46 40.69
C PHE A 81 14.26 4.04 41.18
N CYS A 82 13.57 3.20 40.42
CA CYS A 82 12.27 2.63 40.80
C CYS A 82 12.42 1.29 41.54
N ASN A 83 13.61 0.69 41.54
CA ASN A 83 13.91 -0.57 42.19
C ASN A 83 13.74 -0.46 43.71
N LYS A 84 13.03 -1.43 44.32
CA LYS A 84 12.77 -1.44 45.77
C LYS A 84 13.77 -2.24 46.62
N GLY A 85 14.75 -2.90 45.99
CA GLY A 85 15.86 -3.60 46.66
C GLY A 85 15.47 -4.79 47.56
N ASP A 86 14.21 -5.22 47.53
CA ASP A 86 13.64 -6.26 48.40
C ASP A 86 13.68 -7.66 47.77
N THR A 87 13.57 -7.72 46.44
CA THR A 87 13.54 -8.98 45.68
C THR A 87 14.60 -8.97 44.59
N PRO A 88 15.50 -10.00 44.52
CA PRO A 88 16.53 -10.04 43.49
C PRO A 88 15.91 -10.21 42.11
N THR A 89 16.51 -9.56 41.11
CA THR A 89 16.05 -9.57 39.72
C THR A 89 16.68 -10.69 38.91
N PHE A 90 17.80 -11.25 39.36
CA PHE A 90 18.49 -12.35 38.72
C PHE A 90 18.77 -13.48 39.73
N GLU A 91 18.55 -14.73 39.30
CA GLU A 91 18.81 -15.95 40.06
C GLU A 91 19.51 -16.99 39.19
N THR A 92 20.64 -17.51 39.68
CA THR A 92 21.34 -18.63 39.04
C THR A 92 21.75 -19.68 40.06
N ILE A 93 21.99 -20.91 39.61
CA ILE A 93 22.48 -22.02 40.43
C ILE A 93 23.91 -22.32 39.98
N SER A 94 24.86 -22.21 40.91
CA SER A 94 26.28 -22.51 40.65
C SER A 94 26.83 -23.30 41.82
N HIS A 95 27.50 -24.43 41.53
CA HIS A 95 28.08 -25.32 42.55
C HIS A 95 27.07 -25.77 43.63
N GLY A 96 25.82 -26.06 43.24
CA GLY A 96 24.76 -26.50 44.16
C GLY A 96 24.17 -25.40 45.06
N GLN A 97 24.61 -24.15 44.91
CA GLN A 97 24.09 -23.00 45.67
C GLN A 97 23.33 -22.03 44.78
N ILE A 98 22.26 -21.45 45.33
CA ILE A 98 21.49 -20.39 44.67
C ILE A 98 22.22 -19.06 44.87
N ARG A 99 22.53 -18.38 43.77
CA ARG A 99 23.12 -17.04 43.76
C ARG A 99 22.09 -16.03 43.25
N HIS A 100 21.98 -14.90 43.94
CA HIS A 100 21.07 -13.81 43.63
C HIS A 100 21.85 -12.54 43.28
N SER A 101 21.35 -11.76 42.32
CA SER A 101 21.83 -10.41 42.06
C SER A 101 20.69 -9.48 41.64
N PHE A 102 20.96 -8.18 41.71
CA PHE A 102 20.03 -7.09 41.40
C PHE A 102 20.62 -6.27 40.24
N ILE A 103 20.74 -6.92 39.07
CA ILE A 103 21.40 -6.36 37.89
C ILE A 103 20.43 -5.70 36.90
N ASP A 104 19.13 -5.99 37.04
CA ASP A 104 18.09 -5.42 36.19
C ASP A 104 17.50 -4.15 36.84
N LEU A 105 17.70 -3.00 36.20
CA LEU A 105 17.37 -1.70 36.77
C LEU A 105 16.24 -1.02 36.01
N THR A 106 15.43 -0.25 36.73
CA THR A 106 14.39 0.64 36.21
C THR A 106 14.65 2.05 36.76
N MET A 107 14.83 3.01 35.87
CA MET A 107 15.11 4.41 36.21
C MET A 107 14.10 5.32 35.50
N ALA A 108 13.67 6.40 36.16
CA ALA A 108 12.66 7.29 35.63
C ALA A 108 12.96 8.75 35.97
N SER A 109 12.62 9.66 35.05
CA SER A 109 12.70 11.11 35.30
C SER A 109 11.69 11.55 36.36
N SER A 110 11.97 12.66 37.06
CA SER A 110 11.07 13.27 38.07
C SER A 110 9.62 13.40 37.60
N THR A 111 9.41 13.72 36.32
CA THR A 111 8.08 13.99 35.74
C THR A 111 7.18 12.76 35.59
N ILE A 112 7.75 11.54 35.61
CA ILE A 112 7.02 10.28 35.46
C ILE A 112 7.17 9.35 36.67
N TYR A 113 8.19 9.54 37.50
CA TYR A 113 8.46 8.71 38.68
C TYR A 113 7.22 8.51 39.57
N ASP A 114 6.53 9.59 39.93
CA ASP A 114 5.31 9.54 40.77
C ASP A 114 4.09 8.87 40.10
N ARG A 115 4.17 8.57 38.81
CA ARG A 115 3.11 7.89 38.03
C ARG A 115 3.36 6.40 37.87
N ILE A 116 4.55 5.92 38.26
CA ILE A 116 4.89 4.50 38.26
C ILE A 116 4.31 3.88 39.52
N LEU A 117 3.33 2.99 39.35
CA LEU A 117 2.64 2.30 40.42
C LEU A 117 2.98 0.81 40.38
N ASP A 118 2.87 0.15 41.54
CA ASP A 118 2.96 -1.30 41.67
C ASP A 118 4.26 -1.93 41.13
N TRP A 119 5.38 -1.20 41.17
CA TRP A 119 6.67 -1.76 40.80
C TRP A 119 7.01 -2.97 41.68
N LYS A 120 7.19 -4.13 41.02
CA LYS A 120 7.52 -5.42 41.64
C LYS A 120 8.31 -6.31 40.69
N VAL A 121 9.07 -7.23 41.27
CA VAL A 121 9.63 -8.38 40.56
C VAL A 121 8.55 -9.48 40.54
N ASP A 122 8.01 -9.78 39.37
CA ASP A 122 6.94 -10.75 39.16
C ASP A 122 7.51 -12.12 38.78
N LEU A 123 7.43 -13.05 39.73
CA LEU A 123 7.95 -14.41 39.60
C LEU A 123 7.06 -15.31 38.72
N ASP A 124 5.81 -14.91 38.45
CA ASP A 124 4.83 -15.72 37.73
C ASP A 124 4.85 -15.52 36.22
N ILE A 125 5.54 -14.48 35.73
CA ILE A 125 5.58 -14.12 34.31
C ILE A 125 6.58 -15.00 33.53
N CYS A 126 7.81 -15.12 34.03
CA CYS A 126 8.90 -15.86 33.36
C CYS A 126 9.62 -16.85 34.30
N PRO A 127 8.93 -17.89 34.83
CA PRO A 127 9.50 -18.80 35.83
C PRO A 127 10.66 -19.65 35.30
N SER A 128 10.85 -19.72 33.98
CA SER A 128 11.94 -20.45 33.33
C SER A 128 13.16 -19.60 32.99
N SER A 129 13.15 -18.30 33.25
CA SER A 129 14.30 -17.43 33.00
C SER A 129 15.21 -17.37 34.24
N GLN A 130 16.49 -17.06 34.04
CA GLN A 130 17.40 -16.66 35.13
C GLN A 130 17.16 -15.21 35.56
N HIS A 131 16.70 -14.36 34.64
CA HIS A 131 16.17 -13.03 34.94
C HIS A 131 14.68 -13.13 35.29
N ARG A 132 14.29 -12.48 36.38
CA ARG A 132 12.90 -12.39 36.84
C ARG A 132 12.26 -11.16 36.20
N ALA A 133 10.99 -11.27 35.83
CA ALA A 133 10.30 -10.18 35.15
C ALA A 133 10.07 -9.01 36.12
N ILE A 134 10.26 -7.78 35.65
CA ILE A 134 9.88 -6.57 36.39
C ILE A 134 8.54 -6.07 35.82
N ALA A 135 7.57 -5.81 36.69
CA ALA A 135 6.25 -5.32 36.32
C ALA A 135 5.91 -4.05 37.10
N PHE A 136 5.32 -3.07 36.40
CA PHE A 136 4.79 -1.83 36.97
C PHE A 136 3.71 -1.25 36.05
N SER A 137 2.89 -0.36 36.58
CA SER A 137 1.83 0.36 35.84
C SER A 137 2.18 1.84 35.73
N ILE A 138 1.84 2.48 34.60
CA ILE A 138 2.01 3.94 34.42
C ILE A 138 0.63 4.59 34.34
N CYS A 139 0.33 5.50 35.27
CA CYS A 139 -0.97 6.17 35.30
C CYS A 139 -0.99 7.44 34.41
N SER A 140 -2.06 7.61 33.61
CA SER A 140 -2.19 8.74 32.67
C SER A 140 -2.72 10.04 33.32
N VAL A 141 -3.54 9.94 34.37
CA VAL A 141 -4.19 11.08 35.07
C VAL A 141 -4.26 10.79 36.58
N LYS A 142 -4.05 11.79 37.45
CA LYS A 142 -4.42 11.69 38.88
C LYS A 142 -5.93 11.43 38.97
N ARG A 143 -6.35 10.30 39.54
CA ARG A 143 -7.76 9.88 39.58
C ARG A 143 -8.63 10.91 40.33
N GLU A 144 -9.54 11.56 39.63
CA GLU A 144 -10.88 11.85 40.15
C GLU A 144 -11.89 11.02 39.34
N SER A 145 -12.54 10.09 40.02
CA SER A 145 -13.52 9.17 39.45
C SER A 145 -14.90 9.84 39.40
N ASN A 146 -15.38 10.18 38.20
CA ASN A 146 -16.81 10.34 37.90
C ASN A 146 -17.05 10.36 36.38
N TYR A 147 -17.10 9.19 35.73
CA TYR A 147 -17.67 9.07 34.38
C TYR A 147 -18.48 7.78 34.26
N GLY A 148 -19.69 7.91 33.68
CA GLY A 148 -20.69 6.87 33.53
C GLY A 148 -20.21 5.70 32.67
N LYS A 149 -20.71 4.49 32.98
CA LYS A 149 -20.38 3.25 32.26
C LYS A 149 -20.66 3.42 30.77
N SER A 150 -19.62 3.23 29.95
CA SER A 150 -19.70 3.16 28.49
C SER A 150 -20.74 2.12 28.04
N THR A 151 -21.84 2.57 27.42
CA THR A 151 -22.89 1.73 26.83
C THR A 151 -22.36 1.12 25.53
N THR A 152 -21.57 0.06 25.65
CA THR A 152 -21.08 -0.71 24.49
C THR A 152 -22.02 -1.88 24.21
N THR A 153 -22.27 -2.18 22.92
CA THR A 153 -22.99 -3.39 22.51
C THR A 153 -22.15 -4.62 22.83
N PHE A 154 -22.60 -5.48 23.74
CA PHE A 154 -21.99 -6.80 24.00
C PHE A 154 -22.85 -7.91 23.38
N LYS A 155 -22.33 -9.13 23.37
CA LYS A 155 -23.02 -10.31 22.87
C LYS A 155 -23.20 -11.33 24.00
N TYR A 156 -24.32 -12.03 24.05
CA TYR A 156 -24.48 -13.20 24.91
C TYR A 156 -23.67 -14.40 24.40
N ASN A 157 -23.13 -15.22 25.30
CA ASN A 157 -22.34 -16.39 24.91
C ASN A 157 -23.23 -17.58 24.53
N THR A 158 -23.94 -17.46 23.41
CA THR A 158 -24.87 -18.49 22.90
C THR A 158 -24.17 -19.76 22.38
N LYS A 159 -22.83 -19.84 22.40
CA LYS A 159 -22.07 -21.01 21.91
C LYS A 159 -22.05 -22.18 22.90
N ARG A 160 -22.14 -21.89 24.20
CA ARG A 160 -22.04 -22.89 25.27
C ARG A 160 -23.41 -23.21 25.89
N VAL A 161 -24.48 -22.65 25.33
CA VAL A 161 -25.83 -22.79 25.85
C VAL A 161 -26.46 -24.03 25.25
N ASN A 162 -27.00 -24.90 26.10
CA ASN A 162 -27.93 -25.95 25.68
C ASN A 162 -29.33 -25.35 25.59
N TRP A 163 -29.85 -25.21 24.36
CA TRP A 163 -31.12 -24.52 24.11
C TRP A 163 -32.33 -25.31 24.60
N ASP A 164 -32.25 -26.64 24.63
CA ASP A 164 -33.35 -27.50 25.07
C ASP A 164 -33.55 -27.39 26.58
N GLU A 165 -32.46 -27.35 27.35
CA GLU A 165 -32.50 -27.14 28.80
C GLU A 165 -32.92 -25.71 29.19
N LEU A 166 -32.59 -24.72 28.36
CA LEU A 166 -32.90 -23.31 28.63
C LEU A 166 -34.34 -22.94 28.27
N ARG A 167 -35.05 -23.78 27.52
CA ARG A 167 -36.42 -23.48 27.03
C ARG A 167 -37.42 -23.31 28.17
N SER A 168 -37.48 -24.23 29.12
CA SER A 168 -38.47 -24.19 30.21
C SER A 168 -38.24 -23.01 31.18
N PRO A 169 -37.01 -22.73 31.66
CA PRO A 169 -36.74 -21.54 32.49
C PRO A 169 -36.97 -20.22 31.76
N PHE A 170 -36.75 -20.19 30.44
CA PHE A 170 -37.00 -19.01 29.62
C PHE A 170 -38.49 -18.70 29.48
N ILE A 171 -39.34 -19.72 29.30
CA ILE A 171 -40.80 -19.56 29.25
C ILE A 171 -41.32 -19.04 30.59
N SER A 172 -40.99 -19.71 31.70
CA SER A 172 -41.54 -19.34 33.02
C SER A 172 -41.22 -17.90 33.42
N THR A 173 -39.97 -17.46 33.20
CA THR A 173 -39.52 -16.11 33.56
C THR A 173 -40.23 -15.02 32.73
N ILE A 174 -40.58 -15.33 31.48
CA ILE A 174 -41.27 -14.39 30.60
C ILE A 174 -42.77 -14.35 30.92
N GLU A 175 -43.41 -15.51 31.11
CA GLU A 175 -44.85 -15.58 31.46
C GLU A 175 -45.16 -14.87 32.78
N GLU A 176 -44.30 -14.97 33.79
CA GLU A 176 -44.44 -14.26 35.07
C GLU A 176 -44.41 -12.73 34.93
N ARG A 177 -43.80 -12.21 33.85
CA ARG A 177 -43.55 -10.77 33.66
C ARG A 177 -44.35 -10.16 32.52
N LEU A 178 -45.04 -10.98 31.73
CA LEU A 178 -45.85 -10.52 30.61
C LEU A 178 -47.13 -9.86 31.12
N PRO A 179 -47.55 -8.71 30.57
CA PRO A 179 -48.85 -8.13 30.87
C PRO A 179 -49.99 -9.08 30.46
N HIS A 180 -50.87 -9.43 31.40
CA HIS A 180 -52.03 -10.27 31.13
C HIS A 180 -53.17 -9.48 30.46
N ASN A 181 -54.00 -10.14 29.64
CA ASN A 181 -55.22 -9.60 29.02
C ASN A 181 -55.06 -8.39 28.07
N VAL A 182 -53.94 -8.30 27.34
CA VAL A 182 -53.74 -7.27 26.32
C VAL A 182 -54.21 -7.78 24.95
N ASP A 183 -55.19 -7.11 24.33
CA ASP A 183 -55.63 -7.38 22.96
C ASP A 183 -54.72 -6.67 21.94
N ILE A 184 -53.65 -7.36 21.54
CA ILE A 184 -52.60 -6.82 20.68
C ILE A 184 -53.13 -6.43 19.29
N GLU A 185 -54.16 -7.12 18.77
CA GLU A 185 -54.66 -6.94 17.41
C GLU A 185 -55.44 -5.62 17.20
N ASN A 186 -55.75 -4.92 18.30
CA ASN A 186 -56.49 -3.67 18.30
C ASN A 186 -55.76 -2.52 19.01
N LEU A 187 -54.49 -2.70 19.41
CA LEU A 187 -53.71 -1.63 20.05
C LEU A 187 -53.44 -0.46 19.09
N PRO A 188 -53.59 0.80 19.52
CA PRO A 188 -53.13 1.96 18.77
C PRO A 188 -51.59 2.05 18.74
N GLU A 189 -51.04 2.88 17.84
CA GLU A 189 -49.59 2.99 17.62
C GLU A 189 -48.78 3.29 18.90
N THR A 190 -49.30 4.15 19.78
CA THR A 190 -48.61 4.55 21.02
C THR A 190 -48.52 3.40 22.02
N GLU A 191 -49.61 2.66 22.22
CA GLU A 191 -49.67 1.53 23.14
C GLU A 191 -48.87 0.34 22.59
N LEU A 192 -48.88 0.12 21.27
CA LEU A 192 -48.05 -0.89 20.62
C LEU A 192 -46.55 -0.63 20.84
N GLU A 193 -46.10 0.63 20.76
CA GLU A 193 -44.71 1.00 21.04
C GLU A 193 -44.32 0.70 22.50
N GLU A 194 -45.17 1.06 23.46
CA GLU A 194 -44.95 0.77 24.88
C GLU A 194 -44.89 -0.74 25.14
N TYR A 195 -45.78 -1.50 24.51
CA TYR A 195 -45.81 -2.95 24.62
C TYR A 195 -44.54 -3.61 24.04
N ILE A 196 -44.06 -3.16 22.89
CA ILE A 196 -42.82 -3.67 22.28
C ILE A 196 -41.59 -3.35 23.15
N ASN A 197 -41.54 -2.15 23.74
CA ASN A 197 -40.48 -1.78 24.68
C ASN A 197 -40.51 -2.66 25.93
N CYS A 198 -41.70 -2.93 26.48
CA CYS A 198 -41.90 -3.83 27.61
C CYS A 198 -41.39 -5.25 27.30
N ILE A 199 -41.83 -5.85 26.19
CA ILE A 199 -41.38 -7.20 25.77
C ILE A 199 -39.88 -7.25 25.56
N THR A 200 -39.32 -6.24 24.89
CA THR A 200 -37.86 -6.19 24.64
C THR A 200 -37.09 -6.17 25.96
N SER A 201 -37.51 -5.36 26.93
CA SER A 201 -36.91 -5.28 28.26
C SER A 201 -37.04 -6.59 29.05
N ILE A 202 -38.19 -7.28 28.94
CA ILE A 202 -38.42 -8.58 29.58
C ILE A 202 -37.43 -9.62 29.01
N ILE A 203 -37.34 -9.74 27.67
CA ILE A 203 -36.43 -10.68 27.02
C ILE A 203 -34.98 -10.40 27.44
N GLN A 204 -34.57 -9.13 27.44
CA GLN A 204 -33.21 -8.74 27.87
C GLN A 204 -32.91 -9.14 29.31
N THR A 205 -33.83 -8.86 30.23
CA THR A 205 -33.65 -9.19 31.64
C THR A 205 -33.58 -10.70 31.85
N THR A 206 -34.43 -11.46 31.14
CA THR A 206 -34.39 -12.93 31.14
C THR A 206 -33.06 -13.45 30.60
N CYS A 207 -32.54 -12.90 29.50
CA CYS A 207 -31.23 -13.27 28.97
C CYS A 207 -30.07 -12.90 29.91
N ASP A 208 -30.14 -11.78 30.61
CA ASP A 208 -29.13 -11.36 31.60
C ASP A 208 -29.09 -12.31 32.83
N ILE A 209 -30.22 -12.92 33.19
CA ILE A 209 -30.30 -13.93 34.26
C ILE A 209 -29.79 -15.29 33.77
N LEU A 210 -30.24 -15.72 32.58
CA LEU A 210 -30.04 -17.10 32.12
C LEU A 210 -28.75 -17.32 31.30
N ILE A 211 -28.19 -16.29 30.68
CA ILE A 211 -27.09 -16.42 29.72
C ILE A 211 -25.89 -15.55 30.10
N SER A 212 -24.72 -16.18 30.23
CA SER A 212 -23.46 -15.47 30.46
C SER A 212 -23.10 -14.52 29.32
N LYS A 213 -22.61 -13.32 29.66
CA LYS A 213 -22.11 -12.33 28.69
C LYS A 213 -20.79 -12.82 28.07
N SER A 214 -20.59 -12.60 26.77
CA SER A 214 -19.33 -12.95 26.12
C SER A 214 -18.24 -11.99 26.58
N ASN A 215 -17.26 -12.49 27.33
CA ASN A 215 -16.09 -11.70 27.69
C ASN A 215 -15.34 -11.27 26.41
N ALA A 216 -14.85 -10.03 26.39
CA ALA A 216 -13.87 -9.60 25.39
C ALA A 216 -12.76 -10.65 25.34
N ARG A 217 -12.41 -11.13 24.15
CA ARG A 217 -11.29 -12.05 23.98
C ARG A 217 -10.06 -11.38 24.58
N LYS A 218 -9.63 -11.82 25.77
CA LYS A 218 -8.22 -11.67 26.14
C LYS A 218 -7.47 -12.37 25.02
N TYR A 219 -6.59 -11.64 24.34
CA TYR A 219 -5.72 -12.23 23.34
C TYR A 219 -4.88 -13.29 24.04
N ARG A 220 -5.33 -14.55 24.00
CA ARG A 220 -4.53 -15.68 24.42
C ARG A 220 -3.71 -16.09 23.23
N CYS A 221 -2.42 -16.28 23.47
CA CYS A 221 -1.54 -16.75 22.43
C CYS A 221 -2.10 -18.08 21.87
N PRO A 222 -2.31 -18.23 20.55
CA PRO A 222 -3.02 -19.38 19.99
C PRO A 222 -2.40 -20.74 20.35
N TRP A 223 -1.10 -20.77 20.67
CA TRP A 223 -0.35 -21.97 21.05
C TRP A 223 -0.33 -22.25 22.56
N TRP A 224 -0.99 -21.42 23.37
CA TRP A 224 -1.07 -21.61 24.81
C TRP A 224 -2.13 -22.64 25.17
N THR A 225 -1.70 -23.82 25.64
CA THR A 225 -2.58 -24.95 25.99
C THR A 225 -2.78 -25.08 27.49
N ASP A 226 -3.88 -25.73 27.92
CA ASP A 226 -4.13 -26.01 29.34
C ASP A 226 -3.05 -26.92 29.95
N GLN A 227 -2.43 -27.80 29.13
CA GLN A 227 -1.28 -28.61 29.52
C GLN A 227 -0.05 -27.74 29.83
N LEU A 228 0.26 -26.75 28.97
CA LEU A 228 1.37 -25.82 29.19
C LEU A 228 1.14 -24.95 30.43
N GLU A 229 -0.11 -24.51 30.64
CA GLU A 229 -0.53 -23.78 31.84
C GLU A 229 -0.38 -24.62 33.12
N SER A 230 -0.69 -25.93 33.06
CA SER A 230 -0.49 -26.84 34.18
C SER A 230 0.98 -26.99 34.55
N ILE A 231 1.84 -27.25 33.56
CA ILE A 231 3.29 -27.40 33.79
C ILE A 231 3.88 -26.08 34.35
N LYS A 232 3.42 -24.92 33.85
CA LYS A 232 3.79 -23.61 34.40
C LYS A 232 3.44 -23.49 35.89
N LYS A 233 2.23 -23.89 36.28
CA LYS A 233 1.78 -23.86 37.69
C LYS A 233 2.61 -24.79 38.57
N ASP A 234 3.05 -25.94 38.05
CA ASP A 234 3.89 -26.87 38.80
C ASP A 234 5.31 -26.30 39.04
N VAL A 235 5.90 -25.62 38.04
CA VAL A 235 7.17 -24.89 38.21
C VAL A 235 7.04 -23.81 39.30
N ILE A 236 5.96 -23.03 39.28
CA ILE A 236 5.69 -21.97 40.27
C ILE A 236 5.49 -22.57 41.67
N ARG A 237 4.72 -23.67 41.78
CA ARG A 237 4.48 -24.36 43.05
C ARG A 237 5.79 -24.88 43.66
N ASN A 238 6.67 -25.45 42.83
CA ASN A 238 7.97 -25.93 43.27
C ASN A 238 8.89 -24.76 43.70
N HIS A 239 8.87 -23.63 42.98
CA HIS A 239 9.58 -22.41 43.38
C HIS A 239 9.16 -21.94 44.79
N HIS A 240 7.85 -21.84 45.06
CA HIS A 240 7.35 -21.48 46.39
C HIS A 240 7.73 -22.52 47.47
N ARG A 241 7.77 -23.81 47.12
CA ARG A 241 8.24 -24.87 48.03
C ARG A 241 9.70 -24.68 48.44
N ILE A 242 10.58 -24.33 47.50
CA ILE A 242 12.00 -24.04 47.79
C ILE A 242 12.13 -22.85 48.73
N GLN A 243 11.42 -21.74 48.45
CA GLN A 243 11.43 -20.57 49.33
C GLN A 243 10.97 -20.91 50.76
N LYS A 244 9.96 -21.77 50.90
CA LYS A 244 9.51 -22.28 52.19
C LYS A 244 10.57 -23.11 52.91
N LEU A 245 11.27 -24.01 52.20
CA LEU A 245 12.34 -24.84 52.77
C LEU A 245 13.54 -24.02 53.23
N ILE A 246 13.93 -22.99 52.46
CA ILE A 246 14.99 -22.03 52.83
C ILE A 246 14.64 -21.31 54.13
N ARG A 247 13.40 -20.78 54.24
CA ARG A 247 12.92 -20.14 55.47
C ARG A 247 12.91 -21.09 56.68
N GLN A 248 12.69 -22.39 56.45
CA GLN A 248 12.67 -23.42 57.47
C GLN A 248 14.05 -24.05 57.76
N LYS A 249 15.13 -23.58 57.12
CA LYS A 249 16.49 -24.14 57.20
C LYS A 249 16.55 -25.66 56.94
N LYS A 250 15.71 -26.15 56.02
CA LYS A 250 15.68 -27.57 55.63
C LYS A 250 16.51 -27.82 54.36
N PRO A 251 16.98 -29.06 54.13
CA PRO A 251 17.70 -29.43 52.91
C PRO A 251 16.87 -29.09 51.65
N ILE A 252 17.52 -28.53 50.63
CA ILE A 252 16.87 -28.01 49.41
C ILE A 252 17.23 -28.80 48.15
N GLU A 253 18.16 -29.76 48.24
CA GLU A 253 18.79 -30.47 47.13
C GLU A 253 17.74 -31.19 46.26
N SER A 254 16.86 -31.98 46.89
CA SER A 254 15.78 -32.68 46.18
C SER A 254 14.77 -31.74 45.53
N ALA A 255 14.50 -30.58 46.13
CA ALA A 255 13.60 -29.59 45.56
C ALA A 255 14.24 -28.84 44.38
N LEU A 256 15.56 -28.62 44.43
CA LEU A 256 16.36 -28.01 43.35
C LEU A 256 16.42 -28.91 42.11
N GLU A 257 16.66 -30.22 42.30
CA GLU A 257 16.62 -31.21 41.21
C GLU A 257 15.26 -31.23 40.51
N GLU A 258 14.18 -31.24 41.29
CA GLU A 258 12.82 -31.23 40.75
C GLU A 258 12.49 -29.91 40.01
N LYS A 259 12.99 -28.76 40.50
CA LYS A 259 12.85 -27.47 39.80
C LYS A 259 13.53 -27.48 38.44
N LEU A 260 14.75 -28.03 38.35
CA LEU A 260 15.48 -28.16 37.08
C LEU A 260 14.69 -29.01 36.08
N ARG A 261 14.20 -30.17 36.52
CA ARG A 261 13.38 -31.07 35.71
C ARG A 261 12.09 -30.41 35.20
N LEU A 262 11.34 -29.73 36.08
CA LEU A 262 10.10 -29.04 35.72
C LEU A 262 10.37 -27.86 34.76
N LYS A 263 11.49 -27.15 34.94
CA LYS A 263 11.92 -26.05 34.07
C LYS A 263 12.26 -26.52 32.65
N GLU A 264 12.97 -27.65 32.53
CA GLU A 264 13.26 -28.30 31.26
C GLU A 264 11.99 -28.81 30.57
N ALA A 265 11.11 -29.49 31.32
CA ALA A 265 9.83 -29.97 30.80
C ALA A 265 8.95 -28.82 30.28
N TYR A 266 8.85 -27.72 31.02
CA TYR A 266 8.14 -26.52 30.59
C TYR A 266 8.76 -25.91 29.32
N SER A 267 10.09 -25.76 29.28
CA SER A 267 10.79 -25.18 28.13
C SER A 267 10.64 -26.03 26.86
N LYS A 268 10.67 -27.36 27.01
CA LYS A 268 10.42 -28.30 25.91
C LYS A 268 8.99 -28.21 25.41
N ALA A 269 8.01 -28.30 26.32
CA ALA A 269 6.59 -28.20 25.97
C ALA A 269 6.25 -26.86 25.30
N PHE A 270 6.84 -25.76 25.78
CA PHE A 270 6.70 -24.42 25.19
C PHE A 270 7.20 -24.38 23.74
N ARG A 271 8.40 -24.91 23.47
CA ARG A 271 8.98 -24.95 22.11
C ARG A 271 8.17 -25.84 21.17
N GLU A 272 7.75 -27.00 21.64
CA GLU A 272 6.97 -27.95 20.82
C GLU A 272 5.59 -27.39 20.46
N THR A 273 4.86 -26.81 21.42
CA THR A 273 3.52 -26.25 21.19
C THR A 273 3.55 -25.02 20.28
N SER A 274 4.52 -24.11 20.48
CA SER A 274 4.72 -22.95 19.61
C SER A 274 5.11 -23.36 18.18
N THR A 275 6.05 -24.30 18.02
CA THR A 275 6.49 -24.80 16.71
C THR A 275 5.37 -25.55 15.98
N ARG A 276 4.62 -26.41 16.68
CA ARG A 276 3.51 -27.18 16.10
C ARG A 276 2.41 -26.25 15.59
N ASN A 277 2.01 -25.26 16.38
CA ASN A 277 1.00 -24.30 15.95
C ASN A 277 1.47 -23.50 14.73
N PHE A 278 2.74 -23.08 14.70
CA PHE A 278 3.28 -22.40 13.51
C PHE A 278 3.23 -23.30 12.26
N ARG A 279 3.54 -24.59 12.39
CA ARG A 279 3.40 -25.57 11.28
C ARG A 279 1.95 -25.74 10.84
N GLU A 280 1.02 -25.99 11.76
CA GLU A 280 -0.41 -26.13 11.44
C GLU A 280 -1.00 -24.85 10.83
N PHE A 281 -0.54 -23.69 11.29
CA PHE A 281 -0.89 -22.40 10.71
C PHE A 281 -0.46 -22.35 9.25
N CYS A 282 0.79 -22.68 8.93
CA CYS A 282 1.31 -22.72 7.57
C CYS A 282 0.58 -23.72 6.67
N GLU A 283 0.29 -24.93 7.16
CA GLU A 283 -0.40 -26.00 6.40
C GLU A 283 -1.84 -25.62 6.01
N LYS A 284 -2.56 -24.87 6.87
CA LYS A 284 -3.94 -24.42 6.58
C LYS A 284 -4.02 -23.34 5.50
N GLN A 285 -2.92 -22.69 5.12
CA GLN A 285 -2.92 -21.56 4.17
C GLN A 285 -2.73 -21.97 2.70
N GLY A 286 -2.74 -23.25 2.33
CA GLY A 286 -2.43 -23.76 0.98
C GLY A 286 -3.30 -23.25 -0.19
N LYS A 287 -4.22 -22.31 0.03
CA LYS A 287 -5.03 -21.65 -1.02
C LYS A 287 -4.73 -20.15 -1.20
N GLU A 288 -3.89 -19.55 -0.36
CA GLU A 288 -3.57 -18.11 -0.41
C GLU A 288 -2.08 -17.88 -0.70
N ASP A 289 -1.79 -16.82 -1.47
CA ASP A 289 -0.42 -16.39 -1.79
C ASP A 289 0.41 -16.15 -0.52
N VAL A 290 1.66 -16.65 -0.51
CA VAL A 290 2.63 -16.55 0.60
C VAL A 290 2.78 -15.10 1.06
N TRP A 291 2.74 -14.13 0.13
CA TRP A 291 2.84 -12.71 0.45
C TRP A 291 1.62 -12.17 1.20
N SER A 292 0.43 -12.73 0.97
CA SER A 292 -0.78 -12.32 1.67
C SER A 292 -0.78 -12.74 3.15
N VAL A 293 -0.14 -13.87 3.46
CA VAL A 293 0.05 -14.40 4.81
C VAL A 293 1.12 -13.60 5.55
N THR A 294 2.26 -13.38 4.90
CA THR A 294 3.36 -12.55 5.42
C THR A 294 2.89 -11.12 5.69
N ASN A 295 2.12 -10.53 4.77
CA ASN A 295 1.53 -9.20 4.97
C ASN A 295 0.53 -9.16 6.12
N ARG A 296 -0.18 -10.26 6.44
CA ARG A 296 -1.12 -10.33 7.57
C ARG A 296 -0.37 -10.42 8.90
N ILE A 297 0.72 -11.18 8.94
CA ILE A 297 1.62 -11.32 10.10
C ILE A 297 2.36 -10.01 10.35
N ILE A 298 2.85 -9.34 9.31
CA ILE A 298 3.49 -8.02 9.40
C ILE A 298 2.46 -6.93 9.78
N LYS A 299 1.20 -7.04 9.31
CA LYS A 299 0.09 -6.14 9.68
C LYS A 299 -0.53 -6.43 11.05
N SER A 300 0.01 -7.34 11.85
CA SER A 300 -0.38 -7.51 13.27
C SER A 300 0.11 -6.35 14.14
N GLY A 301 0.04 -5.11 13.64
CA GLY A 301 -0.08 -3.96 14.53
C GLY A 301 -1.36 -4.09 15.37
N PRO A 302 -1.45 -3.40 16.51
CA PRO A 302 -2.68 -3.36 17.29
C PRO A 302 -3.87 -2.96 16.39
N PRO A 303 -5.10 -3.45 16.67
CA PRO A 303 -6.28 -3.06 15.92
C PRO A 303 -6.31 -1.53 15.82
N ILE A 304 -6.30 -1.00 14.59
CA ILE A 304 -6.34 0.44 14.32
C ILE A 304 -7.60 0.96 15.01
N GLN A 305 -7.41 1.66 16.13
CA GLN A 305 -8.47 2.26 16.90
C GLN A 305 -9.14 3.35 16.05
N PRO A 306 -10.43 3.66 16.28
CA PRO A 306 -11.07 4.81 15.65
C PRO A 306 -10.20 6.06 15.88
N PRO A 307 -10.07 6.94 14.88
CA PRO A 307 -9.23 8.12 15.02
C PRO A 307 -9.79 9.00 16.13
N VAL A 308 -8.90 9.48 17.00
CA VAL A 308 -9.28 10.44 18.06
C VAL A 308 -9.59 11.80 17.43
N THR A 309 -8.95 12.10 16.29
CA THR A 309 -9.09 13.35 15.53
C THR A 309 -9.22 13.08 14.03
N LEU A 310 -10.08 13.84 13.34
CA LEU A 310 -10.34 13.76 11.90
C LEU A 310 -10.07 15.09 11.23
N LYS A 311 -9.68 15.05 9.96
CA LYS A 311 -9.51 16.22 9.12
C LYS A 311 -10.87 16.68 8.56
N ARG A 312 -11.20 17.95 8.75
CA ARG A 312 -12.41 18.61 8.24
C ARG A 312 -12.21 19.13 6.81
N ASN A 313 -13.30 19.56 6.18
CA ASN A 313 -13.29 20.08 4.79
C ASN A 313 -12.52 21.40 4.63
N ASP A 314 -12.30 22.14 5.71
CA ASP A 314 -11.54 23.39 5.77
C ASP A 314 -10.05 23.17 6.11
N ASP A 315 -9.57 21.94 5.97
CA ASP A 315 -8.22 21.49 6.37
C ASP A 315 -7.89 21.61 7.88
N THR A 316 -8.87 21.91 8.74
CA THR A 316 -8.70 21.88 10.21
C THR A 316 -8.88 20.47 10.77
N PHE A 317 -8.47 20.23 12.02
CA PHE A 317 -8.66 18.94 12.70
C PHE A 317 -9.70 19.06 13.83
N THR A 318 -10.47 18.00 14.05
CA THR A 318 -11.35 17.91 15.22
C THR A 318 -10.51 17.85 16.50
N THR A 319 -11.02 18.47 17.56
CA THR A 319 -10.31 18.73 18.82
C THR A 319 -10.67 17.75 19.93
N ASN A 320 -11.86 17.14 19.86
CA ASN A 320 -12.37 16.22 20.88
C ASN A 320 -13.20 15.07 20.28
N SER A 321 -13.41 14.01 21.06
CA SER A 321 -14.09 12.79 20.61
C SER A 321 -15.55 13.00 20.19
N SER A 322 -16.26 13.96 20.79
CA SER A 322 -17.64 14.31 20.44
C SER A 322 -17.71 14.99 19.07
N GLU A 323 -16.82 15.94 18.82
CA GLU A 323 -16.68 16.63 17.54
C GLU A 323 -16.29 15.67 16.41
N THR A 324 -15.37 14.74 16.69
CA THR A 324 -15.00 13.64 15.79
C THR A 324 -16.20 12.74 15.46
N ALA A 325 -17.02 12.38 16.45
CA ALA A 325 -18.21 11.54 16.25
C ALA A 325 -19.29 12.25 15.43
N GLN A 326 -19.50 13.54 15.67
CA GLN A 326 -20.45 14.37 14.91
C GLN A 326 -20.00 14.52 13.44
N GLU A 327 -18.71 14.77 13.20
CA GLU A 327 -18.18 14.89 11.84
C GLU A 327 -18.33 13.59 11.04
N LEU A 328 -18.09 12.43 11.67
CA LEU A 328 -18.35 11.13 11.03
C LEU A 328 -19.82 10.92 10.69
N LEU A 329 -20.73 11.26 11.61
CA LEU A 329 -22.17 11.18 11.34
C LEU A 329 -22.57 12.08 10.17
N ASN A 330 -22.04 13.31 10.12
CA ASN A 330 -22.34 14.25 9.04
C ASN A 330 -21.83 13.78 7.68
N ARG A 331 -20.67 13.13 7.66
CA ARG A 331 -20.04 12.65 6.43
C ARG A 331 -20.69 11.38 5.86
N PHE A 332 -21.03 10.44 6.73
CA PHE A 332 -21.68 9.18 6.32
C PHE A 332 -23.19 9.30 6.15
N TYR A 333 -23.81 10.25 6.84
CA TYR A 333 -25.25 10.49 6.78
C TYR A 333 -25.49 11.98 6.50
N PRO A 334 -25.31 12.42 5.24
CA PRO A 334 -25.51 13.80 4.85
C PRO A 334 -26.98 14.21 5.04
N GLU A 335 -27.20 15.49 5.32
CA GLU A 335 -28.56 16.03 5.45
C GLU A 335 -29.14 16.43 4.11
N ASP A 336 -30.47 16.35 4.01
CA ASP A 336 -31.18 16.95 2.91
C ASP A 336 -31.30 18.47 3.09
N GLU A 337 -30.49 19.25 2.36
CA GLU A 337 -30.39 20.72 2.50
C GLU A 337 -31.66 21.50 2.09
N PHE A 338 -32.73 20.85 1.63
CA PHE A 338 -34.01 21.46 1.16
C PHE A 338 -33.87 22.58 0.09
N LYS A 339 -32.71 22.72 -0.55
CA LYS A 339 -32.50 23.55 -1.73
C LYS A 339 -33.12 22.88 -2.95
N ASP A 340 -34.43 22.99 -3.05
CA ASP A 340 -35.25 22.27 -4.02
C ASP A 340 -35.46 23.10 -5.30
N THR A 341 -35.33 22.44 -6.45
CA THR A 341 -35.90 22.94 -7.71
C THR A 341 -37.42 22.73 -7.71
N LEU A 342 -38.15 23.37 -8.63
CA LEU A 342 -39.60 23.14 -8.79
C LEU A 342 -39.96 21.65 -8.88
N GLN A 343 -39.17 20.86 -9.63
CA GLN A 343 -39.35 19.42 -9.74
C GLN A 343 -39.12 18.68 -8.41
N HIS A 344 -38.16 19.11 -7.60
CA HIS A 344 -37.92 18.52 -6.29
C HIS A 344 -39.10 18.79 -5.34
N THR A 345 -39.65 20.00 -5.37
CA THR A 345 -40.85 20.36 -4.60
C THR A 345 -42.06 19.52 -5.02
N GLU A 346 -42.29 19.36 -6.32
CA GLU A 346 -43.35 18.49 -6.86
C GLU A 346 -43.17 17.04 -6.41
N MET A 347 -41.96 16.49 -6.47
CA MET A 347 -41.67 15.12 -6.01
C MET A 347 -41.95 14.93 -4.52
N ARG A 348 -41.63 15.92 -3.68
CA ARG A 348 -41.95 15.86 -2.25
C ARG A 348 -43.45 15.91 -2.00
N ASN A 349 -44.16 16.83 -2.66
CA ASN A 349 -45.61 16.94 -2.53
C ASN A 349 -46.29 15.63 -2.95
N PHE A 350 -45.81 15.01 -4.03
CA PHE A 350 -46.30 13.71 -4.48
C PHE A 350 -46.01 12.57 -3.48
N SER A 351 -44.84 12.59 -2.81
CA SER A 351 -44.50 11.58 -1.81
C SER A 351 -45.40 11.59 -0.56
N LEU A 352 -46.10 12.70 -0.29
CA LEU A 352 -47.06 12.82 0.80
C LEU A 352 -48.42 12.20 0.46
N ALA A 353 -48.72 11.95 -0.82
CA ALA A 353 -49.96 11.34 -1.24
C ALA A 353 -49.95 9.83 -0.96
N MET A 354 -51.03 9.32 -0.36
CA MET A 354 -51.22 7.90 -0.09
C MET A 354 -51.70 7.18 -1.35
N PRO A 355 -51.14 6.00 -1.70
CA PRO A 355 -51.64 5.23 -2.82
C PRO A 355 -53.01 4.64 -2.52
N ASP A 356 -53.90 4.70 -3.51
CA ASP A 356 -55.23 4.07 -3.48
C ASP A 356 -55.13 2.63 -4.00
N THR A 357 -54.50 1.76 -3.20
CA THR A 357 -54.24 0.35 -3.52
C THR A 357 -54.73 -0.56 -2.38
N PRO A 358 -55.09 -1.83 -2.66
CA PRO A 358 -55.50 -2.76 -1.62
C PRO A 358 -54.35 -3.05 -0.64
N ASP A 359 -54.72 -3.39 0.60
CA ASP A 359 -53.76 -3.83 1.62
C ASP A 359 -53.38 -5.30 1.40
N GLU A 360 -52.11 -5.64 1.66
CA GLU A 360 -51.65 -7.04 1.70
C GLU A 360 -52.18 -7.78 2.94
N PRO A 361 -52.46 -9.09 2.87
CA PRO A 361 -52.98 -9.89 4.00
C PRO A 361 -52.00 -9.93 5.19
N PRO A 362 -52.42 -10.39 6.39
CA PRO A 362 -51.51 -10.56 7.53
C PRO A 362 -50.36 -11.55 7.29
N PHE A 363 -49.27 -11.47 8.06
CA PHE A 363 -48.18 -12.45 8.08
C PHE A 363 -48.60 -13.75 8.76
N THR A 364 -48.12 -14.88 8.23
CA THR A 364 -48.25 -16.18 8.89
C THR A 364 -47.06 -16.47 9.79
N PHE A 365 -47.24 -17.37 10.76
CA PHE A 365 -46.15 -17.78 11.64
C PHE A 365 -45.03 -18.49 10.86
N GLU A 366 -45.35 -19.29 9.84
CA GLU A 366 -44.34 -19.95 9.00
C GLU A 366 -43.48 -18.93 8.24
N GLU A 367 -44.08 -17.84 7.77
CA GLU A 367 -43.38 -16.74 7.09
C GLU A 367 -42.37 -16.08 8.04
N ILE A 368 -42.79 -15.80 9.28
CA ILE A 368 -41.95 -15.22 10.35
C ILE A 368 -40.76 -16.11 10.67
N ILE A 369 -41.00 -17.41 10.92
CA ILE A 369 -39.95 -18.37 11.26
C ILE A 369 -38.99 -18.61 10.08
N SER A 370 -39.51 -18.67 8.85
CA SER A 370 -38.70 -18.76 7.63
C SER A 370 -37.74 -17.55 7.51
N CYS A 371 -38.23 -16.35 7.81
CA CYS A 371 -37.42 -15.14 7.82
C CYS A 371 -36.35 -15.14 8.91
N LEU A 372 -36.65 -15.62 10.13
CA LEU A 372 -35.68 -15.73 11.22
C LEU A 372 -34.60 -16.79 10.95
N ASN A 373 -34.99 -17.98 10.47
CA ASN A 373 -34.06 -19.07 10.17
C ASN A 373 -33.04 -18.72 9.07
N SER A 374 -33.44 -17.86 8.14
CA SER A 374 -32.55 -17.37 7.09
C SER A 374 -31.62 -16.24 7.55
N MET A 375 -31.71 -15.78 8.80
CA MET A 375 -30.75 -14.83 9.38
C MET A 375 -29.56 -15.57 9.98
N ASN A 376 -28.38 -14.93 9.95
CA ASN A 376 -27.21 -15.50 10.63
C ASN A 376 -27.42 -15.41 12.16
N PRO A 377 -27.50 -16.55 12.88
CA PRO A 377 -27.90 -16.60 14.30
C PRO A 377 -26.94 -15.82 15.19
N ARG A 378 -25.68 -15.68 14.80
CA ARG A 378 -24.58 -15.22 15.65
C ARG A 378 -24.00 -13.88 15.22
N LYS A 379 -24.65 -13.14 14.32
CA LYS A 379 -24.25 -11.79 13.92
C LYS A 379 -24.43 -10.80 15.09
N ALA A 380 -23.68 -9.69 15.07
CA ALA A 380 -23.74 -8.69 16.13
C ALA A 380 -25.16 -8.09 16.25
N PRO A 381 -25.72 -8.03 17.48
CA PRO A 381 -27.07 -7.52 17.75
C PRO A 381 -27.11 -5.99 17.75
N GLY A 382 -28.32 -5.43 17.86
CA GLY A 382 -28.54 -4.00 18.06
C GLY A 382 -28.25 -3.55 19.50
N THR A 383 -28.84 -2.41 19.89
CA THR A 383 -28.76 -1.90 21.27
C THR A 383 -29.52 -2.80 22.25
N ASP A 384 -30.41 -3.65 21.74
CA ASP A 384 -31.14 -4.66 22.51
C ASP A 384 -30.28 -5.85 22.96
N HIS A 385 -29.08 -6.04 22.40
CA HIS A 385 -28.19 -7.18 22.64
C HIS A 385 -28.77 -8.55 22.21
N LEU A 386 -29.95 -8.59 21.59
CA LEU A 386 -30.65 -9.81 21.19
C LEU A 386 -30.15 -10.30 19.84
N THR A 387 -29.63 -11.53 19.79
CA THR A 387 -29.17 -12.19 18.56
C THR A 387 -30.28 -13.00 17.91
N ALA A 388 -30.11 -13.38 16.64
CA ALA A 388 -31.19 -14.03 15.89
C ALA A 388 -31.55 -15.44 16.40
N ASP A 389 -30.61 -16.14 17.04
CA ASP A 389 -30.89 -17.38 17.79
C ASP A 389 -31.82 -17.14 19.01
N ILE A 390 -31.60 -16.06 19.76
CA ILE A 390 -32.46 -15.67 20.90
C ILE A 390 -33.86 -15.28 20.39
N CYS A 391 -33.95 -14.48 19.33
CA CYS A 391 -35.24 -14.12 18.72
C CYS A 391 -35.98 -15.34 18.18
N LEU A 392 -35.25 -16.33 17.62
CA LEU A 392 -35.83 -17.59 17.15
C LEU A 392 -36.35 -18.44 18.32
N LEU A 393 -35.62 -18.52 19.43
CA LEU A 393 -36.10 -19.18 20.66
C LEU A 393 -37.40 -18.52 21.14
N PHE A 394 -37.41 -17.19 21.24
CA PHE A 394 -38.59 -16.44 21.66
C PHE A 394 -39.79 -16.69 20.74
N ALA A 395 -39.60 -16.63 19.42
CA ALA A 395 -40.67 -16.86 18.45
C ALA A 395 -41.24 -18.29 18.54
N ASN A 396 -40.39 -19.30 18.79
CA ASN A 396 -40.82 -20.69 18.97
C ASN A 396 -41.50 -20.97 20.32
N CYS A 397 -41.21 -20.17 21.35
CA CYS A 397 -41.86 -20.27 22.65
C CYS A 397 -43.19 -19.50 22.70
N PHE A 398 -43.27 -18.34 22.03
CA PHE A 398 -44.43 -17.45 22.05
C PHE A 398 -44.92 -17.12 20.63
N PRO A 399 -45.42 -18.11 19.86
CA PRO A 399 -45.77 -17.96 18.45
C PRO A 399 -46.91 -16.96 18.21
N HIS A 400 -47.95 -16.98 19.04
CA HIS A 400 -49.08 -16.04 18.93
C HIS A 400 -48.65 -14.60 19.21
N LEU A 401 -47.79 -14.40 20.21
CA LEU A 401 -47.33 -13.08 20.63
C LEU A 401 -46.55 -12.37 19.52
N ILE A 402 -45.54 -13.03 18.96
CA ILE A 402 -44.72 -12.44 17.90
C ILE A 402 -45.53 -12.20 16.62
N THR A 403 -46.46 -13.10 16.29
CA THR A 403 -47.31 -12.98 15.10
C THR A 403 -48.27 -11.81 15.23
N SER A 404 -48.91 -11.64 16.39
CA SER A 404 -49.84 -10.55 16.67
C SER A 404 -49.13 -9.19 16.60
N VAL A 405 -47.94 -9.07 17.19
CA VAL A 405 -47.13 -7.83 17.15
C VAL A 405 -46.75 -7.47 15.71
N MET A 406 -46.26 -8.43 14.91
CA MET A 406 -45.87 -8.19 13.53
C MET A 406 -47.08 -7.83 12.65
N ASN A 407 -48.21 -8.49 12.85
CA ASN A 407 -49.45 -8.22 12.13
C ASN A 407 -50.07 -6.88 12.51
N GLN A 408 -49.96 -6.46 13.77
CA GLN A 408 -50.44 -5.15 14.19
C GLN A 408 -49.58 -4.03 13.60
N CYS A 409 -48.25 -4.21 13.56
CA CYS A 409 -47.36 -3.28 12.85
C CYS A 409 -47.76 -3.15 11.37
N HIS A 410 -48.06 -4.29 10.71
CA HIS A 410 -48.48 -4.35 9.31
C HIS A 410 -49.84 -3.69 9.05
N LYS A 411 -50.84 -3.97 9.89
CA LYS A 411 -52.21 -3.42 9.79
C LYS A 411 -52.21 -1.90 9.95
N LEU A 412 -51.48 -1.38 10.94
CA LEU A 412 -51.35 0.07 11.17
C LEU A 412 -50.46 0.74 10.11
N GLY A 413 -49.53 -0.01 9.50
CA GLY A 413 -48.46 0.56 8.69
C GLY A 413 -47.43 1.29 9.56
N TYR A 414 -47.22 0.82 10.79
CA TYR A 414 -46.36 1.43 11.79
C TYR A 414 -45.06 0.63 11.92
N PHE A 415 -43.94 1.35 12.00
CA PHE A 415 -42.62 0.78 12.26
C PHE A 415 -42.17 1.30 13.64
N PRO A 416 -41.92 0.43 14.63
CA PRO A 416 -41.58 0.84 16.01
C PRO A 416 -40.30 1.68 16.13
N LYS A 417 -40.29 2.68 17.01
CA LYS A 417 -39.17 3.63 17.19
C LYS A 417 -37.91 2.93 17.70
N ILE A 418 -38.04 1.98 18.64
CA ILE A 418 -36.89 1.19 19.12
C ILE A 418 -36.19 0.42 18.00
N TRP A 419 -36.91 0.00 16.96
CA TRP A 419 -36.35 -0.68 15.79
C TRP A 419 -35.76 0.27 14.74
N LYS A 420 -35.99 1.58 14.85
CA LYS A 420 -35.39 2.63 13.99
C LYS A 420 -34.04 3.14 14.51
N GLN A 421 -33.60 2.68 15.68
CA GLN A 421 -32.31 3.04 16.24
C GLN A 421 -31.20 2.17 15.66
N ALA A 422 -30.16 2.79 15.14
CA ALA A 422 -28.98 2.09 14.66
C ALA A 422 -27.73 2.56 15.38
N PHE A 423 -26.99 1.60 15.92
CA PHE A 423 -25.69 1.86 16.52
C PHE A 423 -24.58 1.67 15.49
N ILE A 424 -23.88 2.74 15.15
CA ILE A 424 -22.91 2.75 14.06
C ILE A 424 -21.51 2.42 14.61
N LYS A 425 -20.94 1.32 14.12
CA LYS A 425 -19.56 0.90 14.39
C LYS A 425 -18.66 1.29 13.22
N ILE A 426 -17.66 2.11 13.51
CA ILE A 426 -16.67 2.56 12.53
C ILE A 426 -15.58 1.50 12.37
N LEU A 427 -15.42 0.98 11.15
CA LEU A 427 -14.39 0.01 10.81
C LEU A 427 -13.41 0.59 9.78
N PRO A 428 -12.08 0.52 10.01
CA PRO A 428 -11.09 1.00 9.04
C PRO A 428 -11.11 0.12 7.77
N LYS A 429 -11.07 0.77 6.60
CA LYS A 429 -10.84 0.10 5.31
C LYS A 429 -9.36 -0.28 5.24
N PRO A 430 -9.02 -1.51 4.81
CA PRO A 430 -7.62 -1.92 4.69
C PRO A 430 -6.88 -1.10 3.62
N ASN A 431 -5.56 -0.94 3.80
CA ASN A 431 -4.64 -0.34 2.83
C ASN A 431 -4.98 1.11 2.41
N LYS A 432 -5.42 1.93 3.36
CA LYS A 432 -5.53 3.39 3.15
C LYS A 432 -4.27 4.08 3.65
N ASP A 433 -3.76 5.02 2.83
CA ASP A 433 -2.55 5.77 3.12
C ASP A 433 -2.76 6.83 4.23
N ASP A 434 -4.02 7.26 4.42
CA ASP A 434 -4.40 8.28 5.39
C ASP A 434 -5.70 7.90 6.13
N TYR A 435 -5.60 7.67 7.43
CA TYR A 435 -6.73 7.39 8.33
C TYR A 435 -7.24 8.63 9.08
N THR A 436 -6.75 9.83 8.76
CA THR A 436 -7.33 11.09 9.24
C THR A 436 -8.58 11.49 8.44
N ASN A 437 -8.83 10.84 7.30
CA ASN A 437 -9.98 11.08 6.45
C ASN A 437 -11.14 10.09 6.76
N ALA A 438 -12.36 10.61 6.91
CA ALA A 438 -13.56 9.79 7.16
C ALA A 438 -13.81 8.72 6.08
N SER A 439 -13.44 9.00 4.81
CA SER A 439 -13.62 8.05 3.70
C SER A 439 -12.81 6.75 3.84
N SER A 440 -11.80 6.74 4.72
CA SER A 440 -10.99 5.57 5.07
C SER A 440 -11.71 4.60 6.01
N PHE A 441 -12.94 4.90 6.44
CA PHE A 441 -13.73 4.05 7.32
C PHE A 441 -15.05 3.59 6.69
N ARG A 442 -15.65 2.56 7.26
CA ARG A 442 -16.99 2.03 6.95
C ARG A 442 -17.91 2.19 8.16
N PRO A 443 -19.09 2.81 8.03
CA PRO A 443 -20.06 2.95 9.11
C PRO A 443 -21.01 1.75 9.20
N ILE A 444 -20.64 0.68 9.90
CA ILE A 444 -21.51 -0.51 10.02
C ILE A 444 -22.62 -0.27 11.04
N GLY A 445 -23.87 -0.25 10.61
CA GLY A 445 -25.04 -0.13 11.47
C GLY A 445 -25.45 -1.45 12.12
N LEU A 446 -25.48 -1.45 13.45
CA LEU A 446 -26.06 -2.50 14.28
C LEU A 446 -27.51 -2.13 14.60
N ILE A 447 -28.44 -2.87 13.97
CA ILE A 447 -29.90 -2.69 14.10
C ILE A 447 -30.48 -3.92 14.80
N ASN A 448 -31.51 -3.70 15.60
CA ASN A 448 -32.27 -4.70 16.35
C ASN A 448 -32.79 -5.83 15.44
N VAL A 449 -32.78 -7.06 15.93
CA VAL A 449 -33.12 -8.23 15.10
C VAL A 449 -34.60 -8.29 14.77
N PHE A 450 -35.50 -7.96 15.71
CA PHE A 450 -36.94 -7.86 15.42
C PHE A 450 -37.24 -6.77 14.38
N GLY A 451 -36.50 -5.66 14.39
CA GLY A 451 -36.56 -4.66 13.31
C GLY A 451 -36.14 -5.23 11.95
N LYS A 452 -35.04 -5.99 11.90
CA LYS A 452 -34.59 -6.69 10.68
C LYS A 452 -35.58 -7.75 10.21
N LEU A 453 -36.33 -8.38 11.13
CA LEU A 453 -37.39 -9.33 10.80
C LEU A 453 -38.53 -8.63 10.07
N LEU A 454 -39.02 -7.52 10.61
CA LEU A 454 -40.05 -6.72 9.95
C LEU A 454 -39.57 -6.19 8.59
N GLU A 455 -38.35 -5.64 8.51
CA GLU A 455 -37.73 -5.23 7.24
C GLU A 455 -37.75 -6.39 6.22
N LYS A 456 -37.33 -7.59 6.64
CA LYS A 456 -37.24 -8.76 5.75
C LYS A 456 -38.61 -9.26 5.27
N LEU A 457 -39.62 -9.26 6.14
CA LEU A 457 -41.00 -9.63 5.80
C LEU A 457 -41.56 -8.70 4.72
N ILE A 458 -41.43 -7.38 4.92
CA ILE A 458 -41.90 -6.38 3.97
C ILE A 458 -41.20 -6.53 2.61
N ILE A 459 -39.87 -6.63 2.62
CA ILE A 459 -39.08 -6.73 1.37
C ILE A 459 -39.37 -8.03 0.62
N ARG A 460 -39.56 -9.15 1.32
CA ARG A 460 -39.90 -10.43 0.68
C ARG A 460 -41.23 -10.34 -0.07
N ARG A 461 -42.25 -9.73 0.54
CA ARG A 461 -43.55 -9.52 -0.10
C ARG A 461 -43.48 -8.54 -1.25
N LEU A 462 -42.79 -7.42 -1.07
CA LEU A 462 -42.65 -6.43 -2.13
C LEU A 462 -41.84 -6.97 -3.33
N THR A 463 -40.82 -7.78 -3.06
CA THR A 463 -40.06 -8.50 -4.09
C THR A 463 -40.95 -9.48 -4.85
N TYR A 464 -41.75 -10.28 -4.14
CA TYR A 464 -42.72 -11.18 -4.75
C TYR A 464 -43.74 -10.42 -5.62
N PHE A 465 -44.32 -9.33 -5.11
CA PHE A 465 -45.23 -8.46 -5.85
C PHE A 465 -44.60 -7.93 -7.14
N MET A 466 -43.36 -7.45 -7.08
CA MET A 466 -42.64 -6.97 -8.27
C MET A 466 -42.37 -8.09 -9.29
N HIS A 467 -42.08 -9.31 -8.84
CA HIS A 467 -41.91 -10.46 -9.72
C HIS A 467 -43.20 -10.85 -10.43
N CYS A 468 -44.31 -10.98 -9.68
CA CYS A 468 -45.61 -11.33 -10.24
C CYS A 468 -46.10 -10.32 -11.28
N ASN A 469 -45.83 -9.04 -11.06
CA ASN A 469 -46.22 -7.96 -11.95
C ASN A 469 -45.16 -7.60 -13.03
N LYS A 470 -44.03 -8.34 -13.11
CA LYS A 470 -42.92 -8.10 -14.06
C LYS A 470 -42.37 -6.67 -14.02
N LEU A 471 -42.25 -6.11 -12.82
CA LEU A 471 -41.87 -4.71 -12.62
C LEU A 471 -40.35 -4.49 -12.47
N PHE A 472 -39.56 -5.56 -12.37
CA PHE A 472 -38.10 -5.44 -12.33
C PHE A 472 -37.51 -5.15 -13.70
N ASN A 473 -36.61 -4.17 -13.77
CA ASN A 473 -35.89 -3.90 -15.00
C ASN A 473 -34.88 -5.03 -15.31
N PRO A 474 -34.88 -5.63 -16.52
CA PRO A 474 -33.98 -6.73 -16.87
C PRO A 474 -32.49 -6.33 -16.90
N ALA A 475 -32.18 -5.03 -17.00
CA ALA A 475 -30.82 -4.52 -17.02
C ALA A 475 -30.22 -4.26 -15.61
N GLN A 476 -30.98 -4.49 -14.54
CA GLN A 476 -30.48 -4.53 -13.17
C GLN A 476 -30.06 -5.96 -12.81
N TYR A 477 -28.80 -6.17 -12.44
CA TYR A 477 -28.25 -7.48 -12.09
C TYR A 477 -27.85 -7.59 -10.61
N GLY A 478 -27.72 -6.47 -9.89
CA GLY A 478 -27.34 -6.44 -8.48
C GLY A 478 -28.54 -6.61 -7.54
N PHE A 479 -28.31 -7.25 -6.39
CA PHE A 479 -29.31 -7.49 -5.34
C PHE A 479 -30.63 -8.12 -5.82
N ARG A 480 -30.59 -8.87 -6.92
CA ARG A 480 -31.72 -9.62 -7.42
C ARG A 480 -31.46 -11.11 -7.28
N GLU A 481 -32.51 -11.85 -6.99
CA GLU A 481 -32.44 -13.30 -7.00
C GLU A 481 -32.19 -13.79 -8.43
N GLN A 482 -31.43 -14.88 -8.56
CA GLN A 482 -31.14 -15.54 -9.84
C GLN A 482 -30.34 -14.71 -10.87
N THR A 483 -29.75 -13.58 -10.47
CA THR A 483 -28.78 -12.83 -11.28
C THR A 483 -27.41 -12.84 -10.62
N SER A 484 -26.36 -12.71 -11.44
CA SER A 484 -24.97 -12.68 -10.96
C SER A 484 -24.14 -11.70 -11.78
N THR A 485 -22.92 -11.42 -11.30
CA THR A 485 -21.92 -10.66 -12.04
C THR A 485 -21.58 -11.31 -13.38
N VAL A 486 -21.66 -12.64 -13.47
CA VAL A 486 -21.44 -13.40 -14.71
C VAL A 486 -22.52 -13.09 -15.74
N ASN A 487 -23.79 -12.95 -15.33
CA ASN A 487 -24.87 -12.58 -16.25
C ASN A 487 -24.68 -11.16 -16.79
N ALA A 488 -24.32 -10.20 -15.92
CA ALA A 488 -24.05 -8.82 -16.32
C ALA A 488 -22.87 -8.71 -17.30
N LEU A 489 -21.78 -9.45 -17.03
CA LEU A 489 -20.61 -9.51 -17.91
C LEU A 489 -20.93 -10.21 -19.24
N SER A 490 -21.70 -11.30 -19.22
CA SER A 490 -22.10 -12.00 -20.44
C SER A 490 -22.92 -11.10 -21.37
N ASN A 491 -23.86 -10.33 -20.81
CA ASN A 491 -24.63 -9.34 -21.57
C ASN A 491 -23.73 -8.25 -22.18
N LEU A 492 -22.79 -7.72 -21.39
CA LEU A 492 -21.81 -6.74 -21.85
C LEU A 492 -20.95 -7.29 -23.01
N ILE A 493 -20.39 -8.49 -22.86
CA ILE A 493 -19.55 -9.14 -23.87
C ILE A 493 -20.34 -9.40 -25.15
N ASN A 494 -21.60 -9.86 -25.03
CA ASN A 494 -22.48 -10.09 -26.17
C ASN A 494 -22.76 -8.80 -26.94
N ASN A 495 -23.07 -7.70 -26.24
CA ASN A 495 -23.30 -6.38 -26.85
C ASN A 495 -22.05 -5.86 -27.57
N ILE A 496 -20.88 -5.97 -26.94
CA ILE A 496 -19.60 -5.58 -27.54
C ILE A 496 -19.31 -6.44 -28.79
N SER A 497 -19.45 -7.76 -28.68
CA SER A 497 -19.15 -8.70 -29.77
C SER A 497 -20.09 -8.48 -30.96
N HIS A 498 -21.38 -8.27 -30.71
CA HIS A 498 -22.38 -7.99 -31.75
C HIS A 498 -22.04 -6.69 -32.50
N ALA A 499 -21.71 -5.61 -31.80
CA ALA A 499 -21.34 -4.34 -32.42
C ALA A 499 -20.01 -4.42 -33.21
N ILE A 500 -19.01 -5.14 -32.69
CA ILE A 500 -17.72 -5.37 -33.40
C ILE A 500 -17.93 -6.19 -34.68
N ASN A 501 -18.80 -7.20 -34.64
CA ASN A 501 -19.16 -8.00 -35.81
C ASN A 501 -19.84 -7.16 -36.90
N ASN A 502 -20.65 -6.18 -36.51
CA ASN A 502 -21.27 -5.21 -37.40
C ASN A 502 -20.33 -4.09 -37.90
N LYS A 503 -19.02 -4.20 -37.61
CA LYS A 503 -17.97 -3.22 -37.95
C LYS A 503 -18.21 -1.84 -37.32
N GLU A 504 -18.81 -1.81 -36.13
CA GLU A 504 -19.05 -0.60 -35.36
C GLU A 504 -17.97 -0.39 -34.30
N HIS A 505 -17.81 0.85 -33.86
CA HIS A 505 -16.98 1.24 -32.73
C HIS A 505 -17.83 1.23 -31.47
N VAL A 506 -17.31 0.73 -30.35
CA VAL A 506 -18.02 0.63 -29.07
C VAL A 506 -17.28 1.44 -28.01
N THR A 507 -18.00 2.13 -27.14
CA THR A 507 -17.49 2.76 -25.92
C THR A 507 -18.30 2.27 -24.74
N VAL A 508 -17.61 1.79 -23.71
CA VAL A 508 -18.19 1.36 -22.44
C VAL A 508 -17.71 2.34 -21.37
N ILE A 509 -18.64 2.93 -20.63
CA ILE A 509 -18.36 3.88 -19.56
C ILE A 509 -18.87 3.29 -18.25
N SER A 510 -17.95 3.10 -17.30
CA SER A 510 -18.25 2.77 -15.90
C SER A 510 -18.44 4.05 -15.11
N LEU A 511 -19.68 4.29 -14.67
CA LEU A 511 -20.10 5.48 -13.94
C LEU A 511 -20.02 5.23 -12.42
N ASP A 512 -19.36 6.12 -11.70
CA ASP A 512 -19.24 6.07 -10.22
C ASP A 512 -20.18 7.10 -9.60
N ILE A 513 -21.06 6.68 -8.69
CA ILE A 513 -21.91 7.58 -7.90
C ILE A 513 -21.24 7.87 -6.56
N HIS A 514 -21.08 9.14 -6.21
CA HIS A 514 -20.50 9.54 -4.92
C HIS A 514 -21.39 9.10 -3.75
N ALA A 515 -20.91 8.13 -2.97
CA ALA A 515 -21.57 7.66 -1.75
C ALA A 515 -23.07 7.35 -1.98
N ALA A 516 -23.33 6.48 -2.97
CA ALA A 516 -24.65 6.09 -3.45
C ALA A 516 -25.69 5.85 -2.35
N PHE A 517 -25.48 4.81 -1.51
CA PHE A 517 -26.42 4.45 -0.44
C PHE A 517 -26.62 5.53 0.61
N ASP A 518 -25.58 6.30 0.91
CA ASP A 518 -25.61 7.38 1.90
C ASP A 518 -26.45 8.57 1.41
N ASN A 519 -26.55 8.75 0.08
CA ASN A 519 -27.31 9.81 -0.57
C ASN A 519 -28.65 9.36 -1.16
N ALA A 520 -29.12 8.13 -0.88
CA ALA A 520 -30.41 7.65 -1.34
C ALA A 520 -31.56 8.57 -0.86
N TRP A 521 -32.16 9.31 -1.79
CA TRP A 521 -33.14 10.34 -1.48
C TRP A 521 -34.55 9.73 -1.29
N TRP A 522 -35.14 9.84 -0.10
CA TRP A 522 -36.40 9.14 0.21
C TRP A 522 -37.60 9.53 -0.68
N PRO A 523 -37.81 10.82 -1.05
CA PRO A 523 -38.86 11.20 -2.00
C PRO A 523 -38.82 10.47 -3.35
N SER A 524 -37.64 10.14 -3.89
CA SER A 524 -37.56 9.39 -5.14
C SER A 524 -38.03 7.94 -4.98
N ILE A 525 -37.72 7.32 -3.83
CA ILE A 525 -38.19 5.98 -3.47
C ILE A 525 -39.72 5.97 -3.39
N TYR A 526 -40.33 6.91 -2.67
CA TYR A 526 -41.79 7.00 -2.56
C TYR A 526 -42.47 7.19 -3.92
N ARG A 527 -41.91 8.06 -4.77
CA ARG A 527 -42.41 8.25 -6.14
C ARG A 527 -42.39 6.95 -6.93
N LYS A 528 -41.32 6.17 -6.87
CA LYS A 528 -41.25 4.86 -7.56
C LYS A 528 -42.26 3.88 -6.98
N LEU A 529 -42.39 3.81 -5.64
CA LEU A 529 -43.39 2.95 -4.98
C LEU A 529 -44.83 3.27 -5.42
N HIS A 530 -45.15 4.56 -5.58
CA HIS A 530 -46.45 5.00 -6.08
C HIS A 530 -46.63 4.69 -7.57
N LYS A 531 -45.58 4.82 -8.41
CA LYS A 531 -45.63 4.45 -9.84
C LYS A 531 -45.87 2.95 -10.05
N ILE A 532 -45.39 2.09 -9.15
CA ILE A 532 -45.58 0.63 -9.24
C ILE A 532 -46.86 0.13 -8.57
N ASN A 533 -47.74 1.04 -8.11
CA ASN A 533 -48.96 0.70 -7.37
C ASN A 533 -48.68 -0.21 -6.16
N CYS A 534 -47.69 0.14 -5.36
CA CYS A 534 -47.35 -0.59 -4.13
C CYS A 534 -48.58 -0.72 -3.21
N PRO A 535 -48.80 -1.88 -2.57
CA PRO A 535 -49.85 -2.06 -1.58
C PRO A 535 -49.81 -1.01 -0.46
N ARG A 536 -50.99 -0.53 -0.06
CA ARG A 536 -51.12 0.66 0.79
C ARG A 536 -50.49 0.49 2.17
N ASN A 537 -50.70 -0.63 2.84
CA ASN A 537 -50.06 -0.94 4.13
C ASN A 537 -48.53 -1.05 4.05
N ILE A 538 -47.97 -1.66 2.98
CA ILE A 538 -46.52 -1.71 2.73
C ILE A 538 -45.95 -0.30 2.48
N TYR A 539 -46.69 0.54 1.75
CA TYR A 539 -46.30 1.94 1.55
C TYR A 539 -46.26 2.71 2.89
N LYS A 540 -47.29 2.57 3.73
CA LYS A 540 -47.35 3.21 5.07
C LYS A 540 -46.19 2.78 5.96
N ILE A 541 -45.87 1.49 6.02
CA ILE A 541 -44.82 0.99 6.91
C ILE A 541 -43.43 1.45 6.46
N LEU A 542 -43.17 1.53 5.15
CA LEU A 542 -41.95 2.13 4.62
C LEU A 542 -41.91 3.64 4.88
N HIS A 543 -43.05 4.33 4.82
CA HIS A 543 -43.12 5.73 5.19
C HIS A 543 -42.74 5.95 6.67
N SER A 544 -43.33 5.16 7.58
CA SER A 544 -42.94 5.16 8.99
C SER A 544 -41.48 4.76 9.19
N TYR A 545 -40.94 3.80 8.42
CA TYR A 545 -39.56 3.32 8.52
C TYR A 545 -38.52 4.45 8.37
N PHE A 546 -38.75 5.37 7.44
CA PHE A 546 -37.85 6.50 7.18
C PHE A 546 -38.01 7.63 8.23
N GLN A 547 -39.22 7.84 8.74
CA GLN A 547 -39.48 8.91 9.72
C GLN A 547 -38.77 8.69 11.06
N CYS A 548 -38.17 9.77 11.59
CA CYS A 548 -37.50 9.81 12.90
C CYS A 548 -36.43 8.72 13.12
N ARG A 549 -35.80 8.24 12.04
CA ARG A 549 -34.73 7.24 12.12
C ARG A 549 -33.46 7.85 12.72
N LYS A 550 -32.83 7.14 13.66
CA LYS A 550 -31.72 7.69 14.46
C LYS A 550 -30.47 6.83 14.34
N ALA A 551 -29.33 7.45 14.03
CA ALA A 551 -28.01 6.84 14.01
C ALA A 551 -27.16 7.37 15.17
N THR A 552 -26.54 6.47 15.94
CA THR A 552 -25.72 6.81 17.11
C THR A 552 -24.30 6.26 16.96
N ILE A 553 -23.28 7.08 17.18
CA ILE A 553 -21.86 6.70 17.22
C ILE A 553 -21.32 6.91 18.63
N ASN A 554 -20.52 5.95 19.11
CA ASN A 554 -19.70 6.12 20.32
C ASN A 554 -18.22 6.12 19.97
N ILE A 555 -17.51 7.18 20.37
CA ILE A 555 -16.04 7.29 20.28
C ILE A 555 -15.52 7.60 21.69
N CYS A 556 -14.65 6.72 22.20
CA CYS A 556 -14.11 6.82 23.56
C CYS A 556 -15.25 6.96 24.59
N ASP A 557 -15.35 8.13 25.23
CA ASP A 557 -16.31 8.43 26.29
C ASP A 557 -17.49 9.30 25.80
N SER A 558 -17.57 9.60 24.50
CA SER A 558 -18.61 10.44 23.91
C SER A 558 -19.60 9.60 23.08
N SER A 559 -20.90 9.84 23.29
CA SER A 559 -21.98 9.28 22.48
C SER A 559 -22.73 10.42 21.78
N VAL A 560 -22.79 10.36 20.45
CA VAL A 560 -23.43 11.38 19.61
C VAL A 560 -24.46 10.71 18.73
N SER A 561 -25.61 11.36 18.54
CA SER A 561 -26.71 10.81 17.77
C SER A 561 -27.32 11.82 16.81
N LYS A 562 -27.73 11.34 15.63
CA LYS A 562 -28.29 12.15 14.54
C LYS A 562 -29.59 11.54 14.00
N ILE A 563 -30.58 12.39 13.72
CA ILE A 563 -31.79 11.99 12.99
C ILE A 563 -31.48 12.04 11.49
N LEU A 564 -31.81 10.97 10.78
CA LEU A 564 -31.54 10.85 9.35
C LEU A 564 -32.63 11.55 8.53
N THR A 565 -32.24 12.14 7.40
CA THR A 565 -33.16 12.79 6.45
C THR A 565 -33.04 12.23 5.03
N ARG A 566 -32.04 11.39 4.79
CA ARG A 566 -31.79 10.64 3.54
C ARG A 566 -30.86 9.45 3.84
N GLY A 567 -30.63 8.63 2.83
CA GLY A 567 -29.69 7.52 2.86
C GLY A 567 -30.27 6.24 3.45
N CYS A 568 -29.48 5.18 3.39
CA CYS A 568 -29.78 3.87 3.95
C CYS A 568 -28.67 3.43 4.91
N ILE A 569 -29.05 2.91 6.07
CA ILE A 569 -28.05 2.45 7.06
C ILE A 569 -27.37 1.19 6.55
N GLN A 570 -26.03 1.19 6.53
CA GLN A 570 -25.24 0.05 6.09
C GLN A 570 -25.44 -1.14 7.04
N GLY A 571 -26.08 -2.21 6.55
CA GLY A 571 -26.47 -3.38 7.34
C GLY A 571 -27.97 -3.53 7.59
N SER A 572 -28.78 -2.58 7.10
CA SER A 572 -30.22 -2.76 6.92
C SER A 572 -30.52 -3.82 5.85
N VAL A 573 -31.67 -4.48 5.97
CA VAL A 573 -32.18 -5.45 4.99
C VAL A 573 -32.85 -4.72 3.82
N CYS A 574 -33.53 -3.59 4.08
CA CYS A 574 -34.21 -2.81 3.05
C CYS A 574 -33.25 -2.06 2.10
N GLY A 575 -32.09 -1.61 2.57
CA GLY A 575 -31.20 -0.71 1.81
C GLY A 575 -30.91 -1.14 0.36
N PRO A 576 -30.47 -2.39 0.11
CA PRO A 576 -30.21 -2.89 -1.25
C PRO A 576 -31.42 -2.82 -2.19
N PHE A 577 -32.61 -3.21 -1.70
CA PHE A 577 -33.83 -3.20 -2.48
C PHE A 577 -34.28 -1.76 -2.80
N LEU A 578 -34.23 -0.88 -1.80
CA LEU A 578 -34.60 0.54 -1.95
C LEU A 578 -33.68 1.27 -2.92
N TRP A 579 -32.39 0.90 -2.96
CA TRP A 579 -31.44 1.41 -3.95
C TRP A 579 -31.80 0.98 -5.37
N ASN A 580 -32.16 -0.28 -5.57
CA ASN A 580 -32.60 -0.77 -6.88
C ASN A 580 -33.81 0.00 -7.41
N LEU A 581 -34.77 0.39 -6.54
CA LEU A 581 -35.91 1.23 -6.97
C LEU A 581 -35.49 2.59 -7.55
N ILE A 582 -34.44 3.20 -6.99
CA ILE A 582 -33.90 4.47 -7.49
C ILE A 582 -33.24 4.24 -8.86
N VAL A 583 -32.36 3.24 -8.96
CA VAL A 583 -31.62 2.94 -10.19
C VAL A 583 -32.53 2.45 -11.31
N ASP A 584 -33.62 1.74 -11.00
CA ASP A 584 -34.61 1.32 -11.99
C ASP A 584 -35.23 2.52 -12.74
N GLU A 585 -35.39 3.68 -12.10
CA GLU A 585 -35.85 4.89 -12.80
C GLU A 585 -34.86 5.37 -13.87
N LEU A 586 -33.55 5.18 -13.66
CA LEU A 586 -32.53 5.43 -14.69
C LEU A 586 -32.62 4.39 -15.81
N LEU A 587 -32.74 3.11 -15.45
CA LEU A 587 -32.78 1.99 -16.40
C LEU A 587 -34.03 2.01 -17.29
N ASP A 588 -35.12 2.61 -16.83
CA ASP A 588 -36.37 2.78 -17.59
C ASP A 588 -36.31 3.96 -18.59
N MET A 589 -35.27 4.81 -18.53
CA MET A 589 -35.15 5.95 -19.45
C MET A 589 -34.88 5.49 -20.89
N LYS A 590 -35.59 6.11 -21.85
CA LYS A 590 -35.32 5.93 -23.28
C LYS A 590 -33.99 6.57 -23.66
N MET A 591 -32.94 5.76 -23.76
CA MET A 591 -31.61 6.20 -24.16
C MET A 591 -31.54 6.58 -25.65
N PRO A 592 -30.56 7.40 -26.07
CA PRO A 592 -30.31 7.71 -27.48
C PRO A 592 -30.06 6.45 -28.32
N SER A 593 -30.24 6.55 -29.64
CA SER A 593 -30.05 5.44 -30.58
C SER A 593 -28.66 4.80 -30.39
N ASN A 594 -28.61 3.48 -30.30
CA ASN A 594 -27.39 2.68 -30.08
C ASN A 594 -26.67 2.94 -28.74
N CYS A 595 -27.41 3.41 -27.73
CA CYS A 595 -26.96 3.46 -26.34
C CYS A 595 -27.82 2.53 -25.47
N THR A 596 -27.16 1.72 -24.65
CA THR A 596 -27.80 0.83 -23.67
C THR A 596 -27.13 1.01 -22.32
N ILE A 597 -27.89 0.84 -21.24
CA ILE A 597 -27.39 0.92 -19.87
C ILE A 597 -27.67 -0.39 -19.15
N GLN A 598 -26.76 -0.76 -18.25
CA GLN A 598 -26.97 -1.86 -17.31
C GLN A 598 -26.37 -1.48 -15.95
N ALA A 599 -26.89 -2.05 -14.88
CA ALA A 599 -26.42 -1.80 -13.53
C ALA A 599 -26.18 -3.10 -12.77
N PHE A 600 -25.16 -3.08 -11.91
CA PHE A 600 -24.98 -4.06 -10.84
C PHE A 600 -24.88 -3.28 -9.54
N ALA A 601 -25.99 -3.19 -8.79
CA ALA A 601 -26.07 -2.38 -7.58
C ALA A 601 -25.81 -0.88 -7.88
N ASP A 602 -24.74 -0.30 -7.33
CA ASP A 602 -24.29 1.06 -7.56
C ASP A 602 -23.37 1.22 -8.79
N ASP A 603 -22.84 0.12 -9.33
CA ASP A 603 -22.01 0.14 -10.53
C ASP A 603 -22.88 0.21 -11.79
N ILE A 604 -22.82 1.34 -12.52
CA ILE A 604 -23.61 1.57 -13.73
C ILE A 604 -22.69 1.58 -14.96
N LEU A 605 -23.04 0.79 -15.98
CA LEU A 605 -22.35 0.76 -17.26
C LEU A 605 -23.23 1.37 -18.35
N LEU A 606 -22.70 2.39 -19.03
CA LEU A 606 -23.23 2.92 -20.29
C LEU A 606 -22.44 2.31 -21.45
N ILE A 607 -23.14 1.63 -22.35
CA ILE A 607 -22.59 1.01 -23.55
C ILE A 607 -23.15 1.76 -24.75
N SER A 608 -22.28 2.30 -25.58
CA SER A 608 -22.63 3.06 -26.78
C SER A 608 -21.90 2.50 -27.99
N HIS A 609 -22.56 2.39 -29.13
CA HIS A 609 -21.94 1.89 -30.36
C HIS A 609 -22.37 2.70 -31.61
N ALA A 610 -21.45 2.87 -32.57
CA ALA A 610 -21.76 3.52 -33.84
C ALA A 610 -20.72 3.19 -34.93
N LYS A 611 -21.14 3.27 -36.20
CA LYS A 611 -20.25 3.09 -37.37
C LYS A 611 -19.18 4.17 -37.52
N ASN A 612 -19.43 5.38 -37.02
CA ASN A 612 -18.50 6.52 -37.12
C ASN A 612 -18.20 7.06 -35.72
N ILE A 613 -16.93 7.34 -35.43
CA ILE A 613 -16.43 7.90 -34.16
C ILE A 613 -17.15 9.21 -33.80
N LYS A 614 -17.47 10.06 -34.78
CA LYS A 614 -18.20 11.31 -34.52
C LYS A 614 -19.63 11.05 -34.00
N ASN A 615 -20.30 10.04 -34.54
CA ASN A 615 -21.62 9.64 -34.09
C ASN A 615 -21.55 8.93 -32.74
N LEU A 616 -20.54 8.08 -32.54
CA LEU A 616 -20.27 7.45 -31.24
C LEU A 616 -20.10 8.52 -30.16
N GLN A 617 -19.31 9.54 -30.46
CA GLN A 617 -19.08 10.67 -29.56
C GLN A 617 -20.38 11.41 -29.24
N ASN A 618 -21.15 11.78 -30.25
CA ASN A 618 -22.39 12.54 -30.06
C ASN A 618 -23.41 11.75 -29.24
N ASN A 619 -23.65 10.48 -29.59
CA ASN A 619 -24.61 9.63 -28.89
C ASN A 619 -24.20 9.40 -27.43
N THR A 620 -22.92 9.13 -27.19
CA THR A 620 -22.39 8.89 -25.84
C THR A 620 -22.50 10.15 -24.97
N ASN A 621 -22.19 11.33 -25.51
CA ASN A 621 -22.30 12.59 -24.76
C ASN A 621 -23.75 13.00 -24.50
N GLN A 622 -24.66 12.73 -25.44
CA GLN A 622 -26.09 12.91 -25.20
C GLN A 622 -26.58 12.00 -24.07
N ALA A 623 -26.20 10.72 -24.09
CA ALA A 623 -26.54 9.77 -23.03
C ALA A 623 -25.97 10.21 -21.66
N LEU A 624 -24.69 10.61 -21.62
CA LEU A 624 -24.07 11.15 -20.39
C LEU A 624 -24.78 12.39 -19.85
N THR A 625 -25.25 13.28 -20.74
CA THR A 625 -26.01 14.47 -20.34
C THR A 625 -27.35 14.09 -19.71
N MET A 626 -28.06 13.12 -20.28
CA MET A 626 -29.31 12.59 -19.72
C MET A 626 -29.09 11.92 -18.36
N ILE A 627 -28.05 11.11 -18.22
CA ILE A 627 -27.69 10.44 -16.96
C ILE A 627 -27.30 11.46 -15.88
N THR A 628 -26.53 12.49 -16.26
CA THR A 628 -26.13 13.56 -15.33
C THR A 628 -27.34 14.35 -14.84
N LYS A 629 -28.27 14.67 -15.75
CA LYS A 629 -29.53 15.34 -15.40
C LYS A 629 -30.36 14.47 -14.45
N TRP A 630 -30.53 13.18 -14.74
CA TRP A 630 -31.20 12.26 -13.84
C TRP A 630 -30.56 12.23 -12.45
N GLY A 631 -29.22 12.23 -12.38
CA GLY A 631 -28.49 12.33 -11.12
C GLY A 631 -28.89 13.58 -10.34
N GLN A 632 -28.90 14.75 -10.99
CA GLN A 632 -29.32 16.02 -10.38
C GLN A 632 -30.77 15.98 -9.88
N ASP A 633 -31.68 15.42 -10.68
CA ASP A 633 -33.09 15.26 -10.33
C ASP A 633 -33.25 14.35 -9.10
N MET A 634 -32.41 13.32 -8.96
CA MET A 634 -32.39 12.39 -7.81
C MET A 634 -31.51 12.85 -6.64
N LYS A 635 -30.92 14.06 -6.70
CA LYS A 635 -29.93 14.58 -5.73
C LYS A 635 -28.70 13.69 -5.56
N LEU A 636 -28.32 12.98 -6.62
CA LEU A 636 -27.12 12.15 -6.72
C LEU A 636 -26.06 12.84 -7.58
N THR A 637 -24.80 12.66 -7.19
CA THR A 637 -23.66 13.27 -7.90
C THR A 637 -22.74 12.18 -8.44
N PHE A 638 -22.46 12.21 -9.74
CA PHE A 638 -21.49 11.30 -10.35
C PHE A 638 -20.06 11.81 -10.17
N GLY A 639 -19.17 10.91 -9.78
CA GLY A 639 -17.74 11.16 -9.66
C GLY A 639 -17.05 11.07 -11.00
N ALA A 640 -16.91 12.21 -11.69
CA ALA A 640 -16.24 12.28 -12.99
C ALA A 640 -14.79 11.76 -12.94
N THR A 641 -14.09 11.88 -11.81
CA THR A 641 -12.71 11.41 -11.63
C THR A 641 -12.58 9.90 -11.47
N LYS A 642 -13.64 9.25 -10.97
CA LYS A 642 -13.69 7.79 -10.78
C LYS A 642 -14.42 7.08 -11.91
N THR A 643 -15.20 7.81 -12.68
CA THR A 643 -15.84 7.33 -13.91
C THR A 643 -14.77 7.02 -14.95
N GLN A 644 -14.80 5.81 -15.52
CA GLN A 644 -13.80 5.35 -16.48
C GLN A 644 -14.45 4.93 -17.79
N GLY A 645 -13.79 5.18 -18.92
CA GLY A 645 -14.25 4.80 -20.25
C GLY A 645 -13.26 3.89 -20.97
N ILE A 646 -13.75 2.84 -21.61
CA ILE A 646 -12.98 1.92 -22.45
C ILE A 646 -13.59 1.90 -23.84
N ALA A 647 -12.77 2.08 -24.87
CA ALA A 647 -13.19 2.01 -26.27
C ALA A 647 -12.74 0.68 -26.90
N PHE A 648 -13.67 0.01 -27.60
CA PHE A 648 -13.41 -1.21 -28.36
C PHE A 648 -13.56 -0.91 -29.85
N SER A 649 -12.48 -1.06 -30.61
CA SER A 649 -12.43 -0.73 -32.04
C SER A 649 -11.31 -1.49 -32.74
N LYS A 650 -11.51 -1.86 -34.02
CA LYS A 650 -10.46 -2.44 -34.88
C LYS A 650 -9.42 -1.41 -35.38
N LYS A 651 -9.70 -0.10 -35.24
CA LYS A 651 -8.79 1.01 -35.57
C LYS A 651 -8.52 1.85 -34.31
N ALA A 652 -7.26 2.12 -33.99
CA ALA A 652 -6.87 2.92 -32.82
C ALA A 652 -7.28 4.39 -32.99
N ALA A 653 -8.43 4.77 -32.44
CA ALA A 653 -8.87 6.16 -32.39
C ALA A 653 -9.73 6.39 -31.14
N GLY A 654 -9.41 7.45 -30.39
CA GLY A 654 -10.12 7.84 -29.17
C GLY A 654 -11.33 8.72 -29.44
N CYS A 655 -12.31 8.68 -28.52
CA CYS A 655 -13.53 9.47 -28.55
C CYS A 655 -13.48 10.54 -27.44
N LYS A 656 -13.87 11.80 -27.72
CA LYS A 656 -13.89 12.88 -26.70
C LYS A 656 -15.22 12.87 -25.95
N LEU A 657 -15.18 12.60 -24.64
CA LEU A 657 -16.37 12.49 -23.79
C LEU A 657 -16.49 13.68 -22.83
N TYR A 658 -17.71 14.11 -22.54
CA TYR A 658 -18.03 15.28 -21.74
C TYR A 658 -19.08 14.88 -20.68
N MET A 659 -18.83 15.22 -19.42
CA MET A 659 -19.78 15.04 -18.31
C MET A 659 -19.76 16.30 -17.43
N SER A 660 -20.94 16.84 -17.11
CA SER A 660 -21.11 18.05 -16.27
C SER A 660 -20.38 19.32 -16.76
N GLY A 661 -20.32 19.56 -18.07
CA GLY A 661 -19.74 20.78 -18.65
C GLY A 661 -18.22 20.92 -18.52
N ASN A 662 -17.52 19.88 -18.08
CA ASN A 662 -16.08 19.92 -17.87
C ASN A 662 -15.34 19.14 -18.97
N THR A 663 -14.55 19.86 -19.76
CA THR A 663 -13.42 19.29 -20.48
C THR A 663 -12.14 19.36 -19.67
N ALA A 664 -11.27 18.40 -19.97
CA ALA A 664 -9.88 18.27 -19.53
C ALA A 664 -9.71 18.12 -18.01
N THR A 665 -9.89 16.88 -17.53
CA THR A 665 -9.47 16.40 -16.20
C THR A 665 -8.03 16.81 -15.85
N VAL A 666 -7.18 17.03 -16.85
CA VAL A 666 -5.78 17.46 -16.67
C VAL A 666 -5.67 18.91 -16.18
N GLU A 667 -6.49 19.84 -16.65
CA GLU A 667 -6.43 21.26 -16.24
C GLU A 667 -7.13 21.53 -14.91
N LYS A 668 -8.10 20.68 -14.51
CA LYS A 668 -8.73 20.75 -13.17
C LYS A 668 -7.98 19.94 -12.10
N LEU A 669 -7.10 19.02 -12.48
CA LEU A 669 -6.21 18.31 -11.54
C LEU A 669 -5.12 19.23 -10.99
N PHE A 670 -4.71 20.22 -11.79
CA PHE A 670 -3.65 21.15 -11.43
C PHE A 670 -4.17 22.57 -11.56
N GLN A 671 -4.37 23.26 -10.44
CA GLN A 671 -4.44 24.72 -10.44
C GLN A 671 -2.98 25.22 -10.54
N PRO A 672 -2.53 25.77 -11.68
CA PRO A 672 -1.13 26.14 -11.82
C PRO A 672 -0.83 27.35 -10.93
N ILE A 673 -0.16 27.13 -9.80
CA ILE A 673 0.34 28.18 -8.90
C ILE A 673 1.54 28.91 -9.55
N TYR A 674 2.21 28.25 -10.51
CA TYR A 674 3.36 28.76 -11.25
C TYR A 674 3.32 28.23 -12.68
N GLN A 675 3.62 29.07 -13.67
CA GLN A 675 3.73 28.64 -15.06
C GLN A 675 4.98 27.75 -15.17
N LYS A 676 4.79 26.44 -15.34
CA LYS A 676 5.91 25.49 -15.50
C LYS A 676 6.83 26.01 -16.61
N THR A 677 8.02 26.44 -16.24
CA THR A 677 9.08 26.72 -17.21
C THR A 677 9.44 25.40 -17.87
N ASN A 678 9.56 25.39 -19.20
CA ASN A 678 10.05 24.24 -19.95
C ASN A 678 11.55 24.05 -19.69
N HIS A 679 11.91 23.67 -18.46
CA HIS A 679 13.29 23.33 -18.12
C HIS A 679 13.61 22.02 -18.83
N THR A 680 14.58 22.03 -19.74
CA THR A 680 14.96 20.81 -20.47
C THR A 680 15.59 19.77 -19.55
N GLY A 681 16.05 20.18 -18.35
CA GLY A 681 16.58 19.27 -17.33
C GLY A 681 17.85 18.57 -17.82
N ASN A 682 17.96 17.27 -17.55
CA ASN A 682 19.09 16.43 -17.96
C ASN A 682 18.85 15.80 -19.35
N LYS A 683 18.44 16.62 -20.32
CA LYS A 683 18.00 16.13 -21.64
C LYS A 683 19.13 15.45 -22.42
N VAL A 684 18.85 14.27 -22.96
CA VAL A 684 19.75 13.51 -23.83
C VAL A 684 19.10 13.32 -25.20
N THR A 685 19.83 13.61 -26.27
CA THR A 685 19.42 13.26 -27.63
C THR A 685 20.18 12.02 -28.10
N VAL A 686 19.49 11.05 -28.68
CA VAL A 686 20.10 9.89 -29.34
C VAL A 686 19.78 9.95 -30.82
N VAL A 687 20.82 10.02 -31.66
CA VAL A 687 20.71 10.02 -33.12
C VAL A 687 21.01 8.63 -33.65
N GLY A 688 20.05 8.07 -34.39
CA GLY A 688 20.04 6.69 -34.85
C GLY A 688 19.23 5.79 -33.92
N VAL A 689 18.12 5.24 -34.38
CA VAL A 689 17.30 4.23 -33.67
C VAL A 689 17.59 2.81 -34.18
N GLY A 690 18.86 2.56 -34.53
CA GLY A 690 19.40 1.22 -34.75
C GLY A 690 19.48 0.41 -33.45
N GLN A 691 20.00 -0.81 -33.53
CA GLN A 691 20.11 -1.69 -32.36
C GLN A 691 21.01 -1.11 -31.25
N VAL A 692 22.03 -0.32 -31.61
CA VAL A 692 22.91 0.37 -30.65
C VAL A 692 22.18 1.53 -29.97
N GLY A 693 21.53 2.40 -30.76
CA GLY A 693 20.76 3.53 -30.24
C GLY A 693 19.65 3.09 -29.29
N MET A 694 18.85 2.08 -29.68
CA MET A 694 17.79 1.57 -28.83
C MET A 694 18.29 0.88 -27.57
N ALA A 695 19.42 0.15 -27.63
CA ALA A 695 20.04 -0.41 -26.42
C ALA A 695 20.50 0.69 -25.47
N ALA A 696 21.11 1.77 -25.96
CA ALA A 696 21.52 2.91 -25.15
C ALA A 696 20.31 3.62 -24.51
N VAL A 697 19.27 3.88 -25.29
CA VAL A 697 18.00 4.49 -24.82
C VAL A 697 17.37 3.65 -23.71
N PHE A 698 17.21 2.35 -23.95
CA PHE A 698 16.60 1.45 -22.99
C PHE A 698 17.43 1.33 -21.70
N SER A 699 18.76 1.24 -21.80
CA SER A 699 19.65 1.25 -20.64
C SER A 699 19.54 2.54 -19.82
N MET A 700 19.56 3.71 -20.48
CA MET A 700 19.44 5.01 -19.79
C MET A 700 18.10 5.17 -19.07
N LEU A 701 17.00 4.74 -19.72
CA LEU A 701 15.67 4.85 -19.14
C LEU A 701 15.49 3.88 -17.94
N THR A 702 15.90 2.61 -18.08
CA THR A 702 15.73 1.60 -17.01
C THR A 702 16.61 1.88 -15.79
N GLN A 703 17.81 2.44 -16.00
CA GLN A 703 18.71 2.85 -14.92
C GLN A 703 18.36 4.23 -14.33
N GLY A 704 17.42 4.96 -14.95
CA GLY A 704 17.00 6.27 -14.48
C GLY A 704 18.06 7.37 -14.63
N VAL A 705 18.87 7.30 -15.70
CA VAL A 705 19.99 8.21 -15.99
C VAL A 705 19.50 9.60 -16.43
N THR A 706 18.40 9.65 -17.17
CA THR A 706 17.78 10.91 -17.63
C THR A 706 16.27 10.87 -17.44
N ASN A 707 15.67 12.06 -17.32
CA ASN A 707 14.23 12.29 -17.28
C ASN A 707 13.68 12.90 -18.58
N ASN A 708 14.51 13.08 -19.61
CA ASN A 708 14.11 13.68 -20.88
C ASN A 708 14.98 13.16 -22.03
N ILE A 709 14.39 12.42 -22.97
CA ILE A 709 15.10 11.82 -24.10
C ILE A 709 14.45 12.22 -25.43
N ALA A 710 15.29 12.56 -26.41
CA ALA A 710 14.88 12.86 -27.77
C ALA A 710 15.54 11.87 -28.74
N LEU A 711 14.75 11.25 -29.61
CA LEU A 711 15.19 10.28 -30.60
C LEU A 711 15.13 10.91 -31.99
N VAL A 712 16.22 10.87 -32.75
CA VAL A 712 16.28 11.40 -34.11
C VAL A 712 16.76 10.33 -35.07
N ASP A 713 16.00 10.09 -36.14
CA ASP A 713 16.35 9.19 -37.23
C ASP A 713 15.65 9.63 -38.52
N VAL A 714 16.13 9.15 -39.66
CA VAL A 714 15.53 9.40 -40.98
C VAL A 714 14.35 8.47 -41.26
N MET A 715 14.27 7.31 -40.59
CA MET A 715 13.19 6.33 -40.74
C MET A 715 12.00 6.66 -39.84
N GLU A 716 11.06 7.48 -40.31
CA GLU A 716 9.93 7.99 -39.51
C GLU A 716 9.06 6.91 -38.86
N ASP A 717 8.68 5.88 -39.61
CA ASP A 717 7.82 4.80 -39.08
C ASP A 717 8.51 4.01 -37.97
N LYS A 718 9.78 3.65 -38.19
CA LYS A 718 10.59 2.97 -37.18
C LYS A 718 10.75 3.85 -35.95
N LEU A 719 11.11 5.11 -36.15
CA LEU A 719 11.29 6.10 -35.09
C LEU A 719 10.03 6.25 -34.22
N LYS A 720 8.86 6.33 -34.84
CA LYS A 720 7.56 6.39 -34.15
C LYS A 720 7.25 5.08 -33.41
N GLY A 721 7.51 3.93 -34.03
CA GLY A 721 7.31 2.62 -33.41
C GLY A 721 8.13 2.46 -32.13
N GLU A 722 9.44 2.74 -32.20
CA GLU A 722 10.35 2.65 -31.07
C GLU A 722 9.96 3.63 -29.94
N MET A 723 9.54 4.86 -30.28
CA MET A 723 9.05 5.83 -29.30
C MET A 723 7.80 5.33 -28.57
N MET A 724 6.81 4.80 -29.31
CA MET A 724 5.56 4.31 -28.74
C MET A 724 5.79 3.11 -27.83
N ASP A 725 6.68 2.19 -28.23
CA ASP A 725 7.01 1.01 -27.41
C ASP A 725 7.61 1.41 -26.06
N LEU A 726 8.57 2.35 -26.07
CA LEU A 726 9.14 2.90 -24.83
C LEU A 726 8.11 3.66 -23.98
N GLN A 727 7.18 4.40 -24.61
CA GLN A 727 6.10 5.10 -23.92
C GLN A 727 5.10 4.13 -23.27
N HIS A 728 4.78 3.00 -23.90
CA HIS A 728 3.94 1.97 -23.30
C HIS A 728 4.59 1.34 -22.06
N GLY A 729 5.93 1.27 -22.04
CA GLY A 729 6.72 0.81 -20.90
C GLY A 729 6.83 1.81 -19.74
N SER A 730 6.31 3.05 -19.87
CA SER A 730 6.60 4.13 -18.91
C SER A 730 6.16 3.84 -17.48
N ALA A 731 5.15 2.98 -17.27
CA ALA A 731 4.67 2.58 -15.95
C ALA A 731 5.69 1.73 -15.16
N PHE A 732 6.65 1.11 -15.85
CA PHE A 732 7.66 0.23 -15.25
C PHE A 732 9.01 0.92 -15.04
N MET A 733 9.10 2.22 -15.33
CA MET A 733 10.34 2.99 -15.36
C MET A 733 10.16 4.28 -14.56
N ARG A 734 11.27 4.99 -14.28
CA ARG A 734 11.16 6.35 -13.73
C ARG A 734 10.53 7.27 -14.78
N ASN A 735 9.77 8.27 -14.32
CA ASN A 735 9.11 9.23 -15.21
C ASN A 735 10.13 9.93 -16.11
N CYS A 736 9.99 9.72 -17.42
CA CYS A 736 10.83 10.33 -18.44
C CYS A 736 9.98 10.85 -19.59
N LYS A 737 10.28 12.05 -20.07
CA LYS A 737 9.68 12.60 -21.29
C LYS A 737 10.41 12.02 -22.50
N ILE A 738 9.70 11.26 -23.34
CA ILE A 738 10.26 10.61 -24.54
C ILE A 738 9.65 11.26 -25.78
N GLN A 739 10.49 11.85 -26.63
CA GLN A 739 10.10 12.48 -27.89
C GLN A 739 10.88 11.85 -29.05
N ALA A 740 10.27 11.77 -30.23
CA ALA A 740 10.94 11.27 -31.43
C ALA A 740 10.47 12.02 -32.68
N SER A 741 11.42 12.41 -33.55
CA SER A 741 11.15 13.15 -34.78
C SER A 741 12.35 13.09 -35.72
N LYS A 742 12.09 13.16 -37.03
CA LYS A 742 13.12 13.38 -38.04
C LYS A 742 13.71 14.79 -37.99
N ASP A 743 12.90 15.76 -37.53
CA ASP A 743 13.34 17.15 -37.36
C ASP A 743 14.16 17.31 -36.08
N TYR A 744 15.40 17.80 -36.24
CA TYR A 744 16.33 18.07 -35.15
C TYR A 744 15.86 19.16 -34.18
N ALA A 745 14.81 19.93 -34.48
CA ALA A 745 14.23 20.88 -33.53
C ALA A 745 13.87 20.23 -32.18
N ILE A 746 13.51 18.94 -32.17
CA ILE A 746 13.24 18.22 -30.91
C ILE A 746 14.47 17.99 -30.05
N SER A 747 15.69 18.10 -30.59
CA SER A 747 16.93 17.96 -29.84
C SER A 747 17.30 19.23 -29.06
N ALA A 748 16.56 20.32 -29.22
CA ALA A 748 16.90 21.62 -28.64
C ALA A 748 17.12 21.58 -27.13
N GLY A 749 18.20 22.23 -26.68
CA GLY A 749 18.58 22.31 -25.27
C GLY A 749 19.00 20.98 -24.64
N SER A 750 19.55 20.06 -25.42
CA SER A 750 20.17 18.82 -24.90
C SER A 750 21.45 19.14 -24.15
N LYS A 751 21.71 18.40 -23.06
CA LYS A 751 23.00 18.42 -22.37
C LYS A 751 23.99 17.47 -23.03
N ILE A 752 23.49 16.35 -23.56
CA ILE A 752 24.30 15.33 -24.23
C ILE A 752 23.62 14.90 -25.53
N CYS A 753 24.41 14.77 -26.60
CA CYS A 753 23.99 14.25 -27.89
C CYS A 753 24.79 12.98 -28.21
N VAL A 754 24.14 11.81 -28.19
CA VAL A 754 24.74 10.51 -28.50
C VAL A 754 24.49 10.19 -29.98
N VAL A 755 25.55 10.00 -30.76
CA VAL A 755 25.49 9.73 -32.20
C VAL A 755 25.84 8.28 -32.49
N THR A 756 24.80 7.50 -32.79
CA THR A 756 24.90 6.07 -33.14
C THR A 756 24.56 5.80 -34.61
N ALA A 757 24.11 6.82 -35.33
CA ALA A 757 23.79 6.76 -36.74
C ALA A 757 25.06 6.60 -37.59
N GLY A 758 25.10 5.51 -38.35
CA GLY A 758 26.19 5.24 -39.27
C GLY A 758 25.89 4.03 -40.14
N VAL A 759 26.68 3.88 -41.19
CA VAL A 759 26.67 2.72 -42.08
C VAL A 759 27.67 1.68 -41.60
N ARG A 760 27.34 0.41 -41.84
CA ARG A 760 28.24 -0.72 -41.61
C ARG A 760 29.16 -0.92 -42.81
N GLN A 761 30.32 -1.53 -42.56
CA GLN A 761 31.24 -1.95 -43.61
C GLN A 761 30.57 -3.00 -44.51
N ARG A 762 30.70 -2.82 -45.82
CA ARG A 762 30.30 -3.82 -46.81
C ARG A 762 31.45 -4.81 -47.03
N GLU A 763 31.13 -6.03 -47.45
CA GLU A 763 32.15 -7.02 -47.80
C GLU A 763 33.01 -6.49 -48.97
N GLY A 764 34.34 -6.52 -48.80
CA GLY A 764 35.30 -5.96 -49.77
C GLY A 764 35.50 -4.44 -49.73
N GLU A 765 34.79 -3.71 -48.86
CA GLU A 765 34.94 -2.25 -48.74
C GLU A 765 36.20 -1.85 -47.96
N SER A 766 36.94 -0.85 -48.46
CA SER A 766 38.11 -0.33 -47.76
C SER A 766 37.74 0.44 -46.48
N ARG A 767 38.65 0.46 -45.51
CA ARG A 767 38.45 1.22 -44.26
C ARG A 767 38.26 2.72 -44.53
N LEU A 768 38.94 3.27 -45.53
CA LEU A 768 38.83 4.68 -45.92
C LEU A 768 37.44 4.99 -46.51
N ASP A 769 36.90 4.11 -47.35
CA ASP A 769 35.56 4.30 -47.94
C ASP A 769 34.46 4.28 -46.88
N LEU A 770 34.56 3.35 -45.91
CA LEU A 770 33.64 3.31 -44.77
C LEU A 770 33.69 4.61 -43.97
N VAL A 771 34.89 5.12 -43.69
CA VAL A 771 35.10 6.38 -42.98
C VAL A 771 34.49 7.54 -43.77
N GLN A 772 34.68 7.58 -45.09
CA GLN A 772 34.14 8.66 -45.92
C GLN A 772 32.61 8.65 -45.92
N ARG A 773 31.96 7.49 -46.10
CA ARG A 773 30.48 7.40 -46.07
C ARG A 773 29.90 7.84 -44.72
N ASN A 774 30.52 7.43 -43.61
CA ASN A 774 30.10 7.88 -42.29
C ASN A 774 30.39 9.37 -42.07
N THR A 775 31.48 9.89 -42.64
CA THR A 775 31.79 11.33 -42.62
C THR A 775 30.71 12.13 -43.34
N ASP A 776 30.26 11.69 -44.52
CA ASP A 776 29.18 12.36 -45.27
C ASP A 776 27.85 12.38 -44.50
N ILE A 777 27.55 11.31 -43.75
CA ILE A 777 26.40 11.28 -42.83
C ILE A 777 26.58 12.30 -41.71
N LEU A 778 27.76 12.37 -41.08
CA LEU A 778 28.04 13.32 -40.01
C LEU A 778 27.99 14.78 -40.47
N LYS A 779 28.32 15.10 -41.73
CA LYS A 779 28.15 16.45 -42.31
C LYS A 779 26.70 16.92 -42.29
N ILE A 780 25.74 15.99 -42.31
CA ILE A 780 24.31 16.32 -42.21
C ILE A 780 23.89 16.41 -40.74
N ILE A 781 24.31 15.44 -39.93
CA ILE A 781 23.84 15.29 -38.53
C ILE A 781 24.43 16.37 -37.61
N ILE A 782 25.75 16.56 -37.65
CA ILE A 782 26.47 17.34 -36.64
C ILE A 782 26.10 18.83 -36.67
N PRO A 783 26.02 19.51 -37.84
CA PRO A 783 25.62 20.91 -37.86
C PRO A 783 24.19 21.15 -37.33
N GLN A 784 23.27 20.21 -37.56
CA GLN A 784 21.90 20.31 -37.02
C GLN A 784 21.89 20.18 -35.50
N LEU A 785 22.67 19.25 -34.93
CA LEU A 785 22.78 19.11 -33.47
C LEU A 785 23.37 20.36 -32.82
N VAL A 786 24.44 20.93 -33.39
CA VAL A 786 25.08 22.15 -32.88
C VAL A 786 24.13 23.35 -32.96
N LYS A 787 23.37 23.47 -34.06
CA LYS A 787 22.36 24.52 -34.24
C LYS A 787 21.34 24.56 -33.08
N TYR A 788 20.86 23.41 -32.63
CA TYR A 788 19.82 23.33 -31.60
C TYR A 788 20.36 23.12 -30.17
N SER A 789 21.58 22.61 -30.02
CA SER A 789 22.23 22.37 -28.73
C SER A 789 23.73 22.74 -28.77
N PRO A 790 24.05 24.05 -28.86
CA PRO A 790 25.44 24.51 -29.00
C PRO A 790 26.30 24.22 -27.77
N ASP A 791 25.68 23.97 -26.61
CA ASP A 791 26.36 23.70 -25.34
C ASP A 791 26.42 22.23 -24.93
N ALA A 792 25.96 21.31 -25.80
CA ALA A 792 25.93 19.90 -25.47
C ALA A 792 27.32 19.25 -25.54
N VAL A 793 27.49 18.17 -24.77
CA VAL A 793 28.58 17.20 -24.94
C VAL A 793 28.17 16.16 -25.98
N PHE A 794 29.02 15.91 -26.96
CA PHE A 794 28.78 14.97 -28.05
C PHE A 794 29.48 13.64 -27.73
N ILE A 795 28.73 12.55 -27.77
CA ILE A 795 29.23 11.18 -27.56
C ILE A 795 29.07 10.40 -28.86
N ILE A 796 30.18 10.03 -29.48
CA ILE A 796 30.18 9.29 -30.74
C ILE A 796 30.32 7.81 -30.47
N ALA A 797 29.41 7.01 -31.02
CA ALA A 797 29.42 5.55 -30.93
C ALA A 797 29.45 4.88 -32.32
N SER A 798 29.40 5.70 -33.37
CA SER A 798 29.46 5.24 -34.76
C SER A 798 30.89 4.83 -35.08
N ASN A 799 31.08 3.73 -35.82
CA ASN A 799 32.41 3.18 -36.10
C ASN A 799 32.94 3.60 -37.49
N PRO A 800 34.26 3.79 -37.65
CA PRO A 800 35.32 3.68 -36.62
C PRO A 800 35.31 4.86 -35.64
N VAL A 801 35.10 4.59 -34.34
CA VAL A 801 34.71 5.62 -33.36
C VAL A 801 35.75 6.70 -33.14
N ASP A 802 37.04 6.34 -33.09
CA ASP A 802 38.12 7.30 -32.88
C ASP A 802 38.23 8.32 -34.01
N ILE A 803 38.13 7.83 -35.26
CA ILE A 803 38.17 8.69 -36.46
C ILE A 803 36.89 9.54 -36.56
N LEU A 804 35.73 8.96 -36.31
CA LEU A 804 34.46 9.69 -36.39
C LEU A 804 34.29 10.70 -35.24
N THR A 805 34.99 10.52 -34.13
CA THR A 805 35.10 11.53 -33.06
C THR A 805 35.93 12.72 -33.53
N TYR A 806 37.08 12.48 -34.18
CA TYR A 806 37.86 13.54 -34.82
C TYR A 806 37.04 14.30 -35.88
N VAL A 807 36.35 13.58 -36.76
CA VAL A 807 35.50 14.18 -37.80
C VAL A 807 34.40 15.03 -37.18
N THR A 808 33.74 14.53 -36.13
CA THR A 808 32.72 15.30 -35.40
C THR A 808 33.29 16.56 -34.77
N TRP A 809 34.47 16.50 -34.15
CA TRP A 809 35.14 17.67 -33.59
C TRP A 809 35.42 18.72 -34.66
N ARG A 810 35.95 18.30 -35.81
CA ARG A 810 36.24 19.19 -36.96
C ARG A 810 34.99 19.84 -37.55
N ILE A 811 33.88 19.10 -37.68
CA ILE A 811 32.62 19.62 -38.25
C ILE A 811 31.87 20.48 -37.23
N SER A 812 31.85 20.09 -35.96
CA SER A 812 31.06 20.77 -34.92
C SER A 812 31.63 22.12 -34.50
N GLY A 813 32.95 22.29 -34.57
CA GLY A 813 33.64 23.47 -34.03
C GLY A 813 33.59 23.58 -32.50
N LEU A 814 33.14 22.52 -31.81
CA LEU A 814 33.09 22.49 -30.35
C LEU A 814 34.50 22.37 -29.75
N PRO A 815 34.70 22.84 -28.51
CA PRO A 815 35.95 22.62 -27.82
C PRO A 815 36.18 21.11 -27.60
N LYS A 816 37.45 20.68 -27.69
CA LYS A 816 37.87 19.27 -27.65
C LYS A 816 37.31 18.48 -26.46
N HIS A 817 37.12 19.12 -25.30
CA HIS A 817 36.60 18.46 -24.10
C HIS A 817 35.11 18.10 -24.17
N ARG A 818 34.35 18.69 -25.11
CA ARG A 818 32.92 18.41 -25.33
C ARG A 818 32.66 17.40 -26.44
N VAL A 819 33.69 16.84 -27.09
CA VAL A 819 33.53 15.83 -28.14
C VAL A 819 34.27 14.56 -27.74
N ILE A 820 33.51 13.51 -27.46
CA ILE A 820 33.97 12.28 -26.84
C ILE A 820 33.55 11.10 -27.71
N GLY A 821 34.43 10.13 -27.93
CA GLY A 821 34.05 8.84 -28.52
C GLY A 821 33.87 7.79 -27.43
N SER A 822 32.96 6.83 -27.61
CA SER A 822 32.76 5.72 -26.66
C SER A 822 34.05 4.94 -26.41
N GLY A 823 34.94 4.89 -27.42
CA GLY A 823 36.30 4.41 -27.30
C GLY A 823 36.40 2.98 -26.74
N THR A 824 37.45 2.75 -25.96
CA THR A 824 37.77 1.45 -25.36
C THR A 824 37.10 1.23 -23.99
N ASN A 825 36.05 1.99 -23.64
CA ASN A 825 35.28 1.78 -22.41
C ASN A 825 34.65 0.38 -22.38
N LEU A 826 34.06 -0.03 -23.50
CA LEU A 826 33.52 -1.37 -23.66
C LEU A 826 34.63 -2.45 -23.65
N ASP A 827 35.76 -2.19 -24.31
CA ASP A 827 36.86 -3.16 -24.37
C ASP A 827 37.48 -3.38 -22.99
N SER A 828 37.64 -2.31 -22.22
CA SER A 828 38.10 -2.39 -20.83
C SER A 828 37.11 -3.14 -19.94
N ALA A 829 35.80 -2.98 -20.14
CA ALA A 829 34.79 -3.75 -19.43
C ALA A 829 34.86 -5.26 -19.80
N ARG A 830 35.04 -5.59 -21.08
CA ARG A 830 35.27 -6.98 -21.53
C ARG A 830 36.55 -7.57 -20.97
N PHE A 831 37.63 -6.79 -20.95
CA PHE A 831 38.91 -7.19 -20.37
C PHE A 831 38.76 -7.54 -18.89
N ARG A 832 38.12 -6.66 -18.11
CA ARG A 832 37.81 -6.91 -16.70
C ARG A 832 36.91 -8.12 -16.47
N TYR A 833 35.96 -8.38 -17.37
CA TYR A 833 35.14 -9.59 -17.33
C TYR A 833 35.98 -10.86 -17.55
N LEU A 834 36.87 -10.88 -18.54
CA LEU A 834 37.74 -12.03 -18.79
C LEU A 834 38.76 -12.25 -17.66
N LEU A 835 39.32 -11.15 -17.10
CA LEU A 835 40.15 -11.20 -15.89
C LEU A 835 39.37 -11.86 -14.74
N SER A 836 38.13 -11.43 -14.53
CA SER A 836 37.22 -11.98 -13.53
C SER A 836 36.95 -13.47 -13.71
N GLN A 837 36.71 -13.93 -14.94
CA GLN A 837 36.50 -15.36 -15.23
C GLN A 837 37.73 -16.20 -14.92
N LYS A 838 38.94 -15.70 -15.23
CA LYS A 838 40.19 -16.43 -14.97
C LYS A 838 40.52 -16.47 -13.47
N LEU A 839 40.20 -15.41 -12.73
CA LEU A 839 40.55 -15.27 -11.30
C LEU A 839 39.44 -15.74 -10.34
N GLY A 840 38.21 -15.95 -10.81
CA GLY A 840 37.07 -16.30 -9.96
C GLY A 840 36.60 -15.16 -9.04
N ILE A 841 36.87 -13.91 -9.41
CA ILE A 841 36.56 -12.70 -8.63
C ILE A 841 35.57 -11.83 -9.43
N ALA A 842 34.73 -11.03 -8.76
CA ALA A 842 33.79 -10.14 -9.45
C ALA A 842 34.50 -9.10 -10.36
N PRO A 843 33.97 -8.78 -11.56
CA PRO A 843 34.59 -7.80 -12.47
C PRO A 843 34.75 -6.40 -11.87
N ALA A 844 33.92 -6.05 -10.88
CA ALA A 844 34.01 -4.78 -10.14
C ALA A 844 35.32 -4.64 -9.35
N SER A 845 35.91 -5.76 -8.92
CA SER A 845 37.16 -5.81 -8.14
C SER A 845 38.39 -6.15 -8.99
N CYS A 846 38.20 -6.38 -10.29
CA CYS A 846 39.28 -6.54 -11.26
C CYS A 846 39.51 -5.21 -11.98
N HIS A 847 40.70 -4.64 -11.84
CA HIS A 847 41.07 -3.35 -12.44
C HIS A 847 42.07 -3.57 -13.57
N GLY A 848 41.79 -2.98 -14.72
CA GLY A 848 42.62 -3.04 -15.92
C GLY A 848 42.01 -2.18 -17.02
N TYR A 849 42.85 -1.53 -17.81
CA TYR A 849 42.45 -0.63 -18.89
C TYR A 849 42.99 -1.13 -20.22
N ILE A 850 42.15 -1.04 -21.24
CA ILE A 850 42.56 -1.05 -22.64
C ILE A 850 42.49 0.40 -23.13
N ILE A 851 43.55 0.89 -23.76
CA ILE A 851 43.65 2.26 -24.30
C ILE A 851 43.96 2.21 -25.80
N GLY A 852 44.09 3.37 -26.45
CA GLY A 852 44.42 3.46 -27.87
C GLY A 852 43.19 3.34 -28.76
N GLU A 853 43.33 2.67 -29.92
CA GLU A 853 42.24 2.50 -30.89
C GLU A 853 41.17 1.55 -30.31
N HIS A 854 39.89 1.87 -30.50
CA HIS A 854 38.85 0.87 -30.35
C HIS A 854 38.91 -0.12 -31.52
N GLY A 855 39.50 -1.29 -31.27
CA GLY A 855 39.63 -2.35 -32.26
C GLY A 855 40.96 -3.09 -32.21
N ASP A 856 41.47 -3.43 -33.39
CA ASP A 856 42.60 -4.36 -33.56
C ASP A 856 43.91 -3.82 -32.98
N SER A 857 44.14 -2.51 -33.04
CA SER A 857 45.35 -1.88 -32.49
C SER A 857 45.18 -1.36 -31.05
N SER A 858 44.15 -1.83 -30.33
CA SER A 858 43.96 -1.51 -28.92
C SER A 858 45.14 -2.00 -28.05
N VAL A 859 45.45 -1.26 -26.99
CA VAL A 859 46.65 -1.48 -26.16
C VAL A 859 46.22 -1.89 -24.74
N PRO A 860 46.46 -3.14 -24.31
CA PRO A 860 46.20 -3.57 -22.93
C PRO A 860 47.31 -3.05 -22.00
N ILE A 861 46.95 -2.33 -20.94
CA ILE A 861 47.91 -1.76 -19.98
C ILE A 861 48.17 -2.76 -18.85
N TRP A 862 49.03 -3.74 -19.12
CA TRP A 862 49.41 -4.80 -18.19
C TRP A 862 50.10 -4.27 -16.93
N SER A 863 50.88 -3.19 -17.07
CA SER A 863 51.53 -2.50 -15.95
C SER A 863 50.55 -1.96 -14.89
N GLY A 864 49.28 -1.73 -15.27
CA GLY A 864 48.23 -1.23 -14.39
C GLY A 864 47.24 -2.29 -13.91
N VAL A 865 47.33 -3.55 -14.38
CA VAL A 865 46.36 -4.59 -14.02
C VAL A 865 46.54 -5.02 -12.57
N ASN A 866 45.47 -4.94 -11.78
CA ASN A 866 45.51 -5.26 -10.36
C ASN A 866 44.17 -5.77 -9.81
N VAL A 867 44.24 -6.46 -8.67
CA VAL A 867 43.10 -6.82 -7.83
C VAL A 867 43.39 -6.34 -6.41
N ALA A 868 42.48 -5.54 -5.85
CA ALA A 868 42.64 -4.93 -4.53
C ALA A 868 44.01 -4.21 -4.34
N GLY A 869 44.54 -3.60 -5.41
CA GLY A 869 45.82 -2.88 -5.39
C GLY A 869 47.06 -3.76 -5.62
N VAL A 870 46.94 -5.09 -5.63
CA VAL A 870 48.07 -5.99 -5.94
C VAL A 870 48.23 -6.11 -7.45
N ARG A 871 49.37 -5.65 -7.97
CA ARG A 871 49.63 -5.68 -9.43
C ARG A 871 49.98 -7.09 -9.86
N LEU A 872 49.39 -7.53 -10.98
CA LEU A 872 49.70 -8.84 -11.53
C LEU A 872 51.11 -8.90 -12.14
N SER A 873 51.65 -7.77 -12.58
CA SER A 873 53.04 -7.66 -13.04
C SER A 873 54.08 -7.93 -11.95
N ASP A 874 53.73 -7.66 -10.69
CA ASP A 874 54.65 -7.87 -9.56
C ASP A 874 54.71 -9.36 -9.17
N LEU A 875 53.65 -10.11 -9.48
CA LEU A 875 53.55 -11.56 -9.29
C LEU A 875 54.10 -12.34 -10.49
N ASN A 876 53.84 -11.86 -11.70
CA ASN A 876 54.34 -12.42 -12.95
C ASN A 876 54.95 -11.30 -13.79
N SER A 877 56.27 -11.14 -13.71
CA SER A 877 57.02 -10.12 -14.45
C SER A 877 56.95 -10.28 -15.96
N LYS A 878 56.54 -11.46 -16.45
CA LYS A 878 56.37 -11.77 -17.88
C LYS A 878 54.93 -11.61 -18.37
N ILE A 879 54.01 -11.15 -17.53
CA ILE A 879 52.59 -11.03 -17.88
C ILE A 879 52.37 -10.25 -19.19
N GLY A 880 51.57 -10.81 -20.10
CA GLY A 880 51.28 -10.17 -21.39
C GLY A 880 52.42 -10.25 -22.42
N SER A 881 53.54 -10.90 -22.10
CA SER A 881 54.59 -11.26 -23.07
C SER A 881 54.31 -12.59 -23.77
N GLU A 882 55.12 -12.96 -24.75
CA GLU A 882 55.04 -14.29 -25.40
C GLU A 882 55.62 -15.40 -24.53
N GLU A 883 56.49 -15.04 -23.59
CA GLU A 883 57.13 -15.96 -22.65
C GLU A 883 56.29 -16.21 -21.39
N ASP A 884 55.07 -15.66 -21.35
CA ASP A 884 54.14 -15.80 -20.24
C ASP A 884 53.57 -17.24 -20.19
N PRO A 885 53.89 -18.04 -19.15
CA PRO A 885 53.43 -19.42 -19.07
C PRO A 885 51.91 -19.53 -18.96
N GLU A 886 51.25 -18.51 -18.42
CA GLU A 886 49.79 -18.46 -18.29
C GLU A 886 49.09 -17.79 -19.48
N GLN A 887 49.86 -17.35 -20.48
CA GLN A 887 49.39 -16.81 -21.74
C GLN A 887 48.35 -15.68 -21.59
N TRP A 888 48.55 -14.75 -20.63
CA TRP A 888 47.60 -13.66 -20.37
C TRP A 888 47.36 -12.78 -21.60
N ARG A 889 48.34 -12.69 -22.51
CA ARG A 889 48.19 -12.00 -23.81
C ARG A 889 46.99 -12.49 -24.62
N GLN A 890 46.65 -13.78 -24.57
CA GLN A 890 45.47 -14.33 -25.28
C GLN A 890 44.16 -13.72 -24.79
N MET A 891 44.12 -13.17 -23.57
CA MET A 891 42.94 -12.48 -23.06
C MET A 891 42.65 -11.20 -23.84
N HIS A 892 43.68 -10.42 -24.19
CA HIS A 892 43.51 -9.24 -25.03
C HIS A 892 43.06 -9.62 -26.45
N GLU A 893 43.65 -10.67 -27.03
CA GLU A 893 43.14 -11.22 -28.30
C GLU A 893 41.67 -11.64 -28.19
N GLY A 894 41.29 -12.24 -27.06
CA GLY A 894 39.91 -12.59 -26.74
C GLY A 894 38.99 -11.37 -26.74
N VAL A 895 39.41 -10.24 -26.16
CA VAL A 895 38.65 -8.98 -26.18
C VAL A 895 38.41 -8.49 -27.61
N VAL A 896 39.46 -8.45 -28.43
CA VAL A 896 39.37 -8.02 -29.83
C VAL A 896 38.49 -8.97 -30.64
N LYS A 897 38.72 -10.28 -30.53
CA LYS A 897 37.95 -11.34 -31.22
C LYS A 897 36.49 -11.38 -30.78
N SER A 898 36.17 -11.05 -29.52
CA SER A 898 34.81 -11.05 -28.98
C SER A 898 33.85 -10.15 -29.77
N ALA A 899 34.33 -9.01 -30.26
CA ALA A 899 33.50 -8.13 -31.09
C ALA A 899 33.10 -8.82 -32.40
N TYR A 900 34.07 -9.39 -33.10
CA TYR A 900 33.86 -10.11 -34.36
C TYR A 900 33.03 -11.37 -34.19
N GLU A 901 33.25 -12.13 -33.10
CA GLU A 901 32.48 -13.33 -32.80
C GLU A 901 31.00 -13.02 -32.56
N VAL A 902 30.70 -11.98 -31.75
CA VAL A 902 29.31 -11.56 -31.54
C VAL A 902 28.67 -11.09 -32.85
N ILE A 903 29.39 -10.34 -33.68
CA ILE A 903 28.89 -9.92 -35.00
C ILE A 903 28.65 -11.13 -35.89
N LYS A 904 29.53 -12.13 -35.89
CA LYS A 904 29.36 -13.39 -36.64
C LYS A 904 28.14 -14.17 -36.16
N LEU A 905 27.89 -14.21 -34.85
CA LEU A 905 26.80 -14.99 -34.25
C LEU A 905 25.42 -14.34 -34.39
N LYS A 906 25.31 -13.01 -34.20
CA LYS A 906 23.99 -12.31 -34.21
C LYS A 906 23.86 -11.17 -35.20
N GLY A 907 24.90 -10.91 -36.00
CA GLY A 907 24.93 -9.88 -37.05
C GLY A 907 25.26 -8.46 -36.59
N TYR A 908 25.35 -8.17 -35.28
CA TYR A 908 25.63 -6.84 -34.73
C TYR A 908 26.00 -6.88 -33.25
N THR A 909 26.46 -5.77 -32.69
CA THR A 909 26.55 -5.53 -31.23
C THR A 909 25.49 -4.53 -30.79
N SER A 910 25.01 -4.64 -29.55
CA SER A 910 23.92 -3.77 -29.03
C SER A 910 23.97 -3.59 -27.52
N TRP A 911 23.66 -4.63 -26.75
CA TRP A 911 23.48 -4.53 -25.29
C TRP A 911 24.68 -4.01 -24.52
N ALA A 912 25.87 -4.59 -24.75
CA ALA A 912 27.07 -4.20 -24.01
C ALA A 912 27.52 -2.76 -24.33
N ILE A 913 27.43 -2.33 -25.60
CA ILE A 913 27.71 -0.94 -25.97
C ILE A 913 26.63 0.01 -25.45
N GLY A 914 25.36 -0.38 -25.41
CA GLY A 914 24.27 0.40 -24.81
C GLY A 914 24.50 0.66 -23.31
N LEU A 915 24.92 -0.36 -22.56
CA LEU A 915 25.30 -0.21 -21.14
C LEU A 915 26.53 0.70 -20.96
N SER A 916 27.54 0.55 -21.83
CA SER A 916 28.73 1.40 -21.82
C SER A 916 28.41 2.87 -22.10
N LEU A 917 27.54 3.15 -23.08
CA LEU A 917 27.06 4.50 -23.38
C LEU A 917 26.24 5.07 -22.22
N SER A 918 25.35 4.28 -21.63
CA SER A 918 24.57 4.68 -20.45
C SER A 918 25.47 5.10 -19.28
N GLN A 919 26.57 4.38 -19.06
CA GLN A 919 27.55 4.69 -18.01
C GLN A 919 28.29 6.02 -18.27
N ILE A 920 28.71 6.26 -19.52
CA ILE A 920 29.38 7.52 -19.91
C ILE A 920 28.40 8.70 -19.75
N VAL A 921 27.17 8.55 -20.23
CA VAL A 921 26.11 9.56 -20.11
C VAL A 921 25.81 9.85 -18.64
N TRP A 922 25.69 8.81 -17.81
CA TRP A 922 25.49 8.95 -16.37
C TRP A 922 26.62 9.77 -15.72
N ALA A 923 27.88 9.42 -16.00
CA ALA A 923 29.04 10.11 -15.43
C ALA A 923 29.04 11.62 -15.73
N ILE A 924 28.65 12.00 -16.95
CA ILE A 924 28.56 13.40 -17.37
C ILE A 924 27.36 14.10 -16.72
N LEU A 925 26.17 13.49 -16.75
CA LEU A 925 24.95 14.11 -16.20
C LEU A 925 24.96 14.24 -14.67
N SER A 926 25.58 13.29 -13.97
CA SER A 926 25.68 13.30 -12.51
C SER A 926 26.92 14.01 -12.00
N ASP A 927 27.74 14.58 -12.88
CA ASP A 927 29.03 15.20 -12.56
C ASP A 927 29.91 14.29 -11.68
N ALA A 928 29.95 12.99 -12.00
CA ALA A 928 30.52 11.97 -11.11
C ALA A 928 32.04 12.09 -10.93
N SER A 929 32.73 12.81 -11.82
CA SER A 929 34.20 12.86 -11.88
C SER A 929 34.83 11.46 -11.91
N SER A 930 34.13 10.51 -12.53
CA SER A 930 34.58 9.12 -12.66
C SER A 930 35.45 8.94 -13.90
N VAL A 931 36.42 8.01 -13.83
CA VAL A 931 37.42 7.81 -14.88
C VAL A 931 36.98 6.72 -15.86
N HIS A 932 36.97 7.04 -17.15
CA HIS A 932 36.59 6.12 -18.23
C HIS A 932 37.58 6.20 -19.39
N PRO A 933 37.99 5.08 -20.01
CA PRO A 933 38.85 5.11 -21.18
C PRO A 933 37.99 5.41 -22.43
N VAL A 934 37.94 6.69 -22.79
CA VAL A 934 37.10 7.22 -23.89
C VAL A 934 37.96 7.92 -24.92
N SER A 935 37.49 7.95 -26.16
CA SER A 935 38.23 8.60 -27.25
C SER A 935 38.27 10.11 -27.03
N THR A 936 39.47 10.64 -26.88
CA THR A 936 39.75 12.05 -26.57
C THR A 936 40.88 12.57 -27.46
N TYR A 937 41.11 13.89 -27.46
CA TYR A 937 42.17 14.53 -28.22
C TYR A 937 43.54 14.34 -27.58
N LEU A 938 44.49 13.72 -28.28
CA LEU A 938 45.76 13.26 -27.69
C LEU A 938 46.99 14.14 -27.95
N LYS A 939 46.91 15.17 -28.80
CA LYS A 939 48.10 15.96 -29.14
C LYS A 939 48.74 16.60 -27.89
N GLY A 940 50.04 16.38 -27.75
CA GLY A 940 50.84 16.83 -26.60
C GLY A 940 50.94 15.79 -25.47
N MET A 941 50.23 14.66 -25.56
CA MET A 941 50.27 13.59 -24.56
C MET A 941 51.11 12.41 -25.06
N HIS A 942 51.89 11.79 -24.17
CA HIS A 942 52.70 10.60 -24.48
C HIS A 942 53.63 10.75 -25.72
N GLY A 943 54.03 11.97 -26.06
CA GLY A 943 54.86 12.28 -27.25
C GLY A 943 54.12 12.17 -28.58
N ILE A 944 52.79 12.29 -28.59
CA ILE A 944 51.98 12.31 -29.82
C ILE A 944 51.81 13.76 -30.29
N GLU A 945 52.22 14.05 -31.51
CA GLU A 945 52.18 15.40 -32.10
C GLU A 945 51.01 15.62 -33.08
N HIS A 946 50.39 14.54 -33.56
CA HIS A 946 49.28 14.59 -34.50
C HIS A 946 47.96 14.93 -33.83
N ASP A 947 47.05 15.60 -34.55
CA ASP A 947 45.68 15.90 -34.10
C ASP A 947 44.80 14.64 -34.17
N VAL A 948 45.10 13.63 -33.36
CA VAL A 948 44.38 12.35 -33.34
C VAL A 948 43.47 12.23 -32.12
N PHE A 949 42.41 11.45 -32.29
CA PHE A 949 41.58 10.99 -31.19
C PHE A 949 41.83 9.51 -30.97
N LEU A 950 42.04 9.13 -29.71
CA LEU A 950 42.24 7.75 -29.24
C LEU A 950 41.78 7.67 -27.80
N SER A 951 41.58 6.46 -27.30
CA SER A 951 41.10 6.25 -25.95
C SER A 951 42.21 6.39 -24.91
N LEU A 952 42.00 7.26 -23.93
CA LEU A 952 42.78 7.34 -22.69
C LEU A 952 41.82 7.45 -21.51
N PRO A 953 42.22 7.05 -20.29
CA PRO A 953 41.37 7.23 -19.13
C PRO A 953 41.16 8.73 -18.87
N CYS A 954 39.91 9.17 -18.94
CA CYS A 954 39.50 10.56 -18.78
C CYS A 954 38.53 10.69 -17.61
N THR A 955 38.68 11.76 -16.84
CA THR A 955 37.70 12.15 -15.83
C THR A 955 36.50 12.79 -16.53
N LEU A 956 35.32 12.20 -16.33
CA LEU A 956 34.08 12.68 -16.94
C LEU A 956 33.20 13.40 -15.92
N GLY A 957 32.79 14.63 -16.28
CA GLY A 957 31.89 15.48 -15.50
C GLY A 957 30.95 16.27 -16.42
N HIS A 958 30.25 17.26 -15.87
CA HIS A 958 29.21 18.03 -16.58
C HIS A 958 29.74 18.81 -17.80
N CYS A 959 31.03 19.14 -17.82
CA CYS A 959 31.69 19.79 -18.95
C CYS A 959 32.10 18.81 -20.07
N GLY A 960 31.94 17.50 -19.87
CA GLY A 960 32.52 16.45 -20.72
C GLY A 960 33.80 15.92 -20.09
N ILE A 961 34.93 16.08 -20.76
CA ILE A 961 36.24 15.66 -20.24
C ILE A 961 36.87 16.81 -19.44
N SER A 962 37.04 16.64 -18.13
CA SER A 962 37.78 17.62 -17.32
C SER A 962 39.28 17.42 -17.45
N ASP A 963 39.72 16.17 -17.30
CA ASP A 963 41.13 15.78 -17.19
C ASP A 963 41.40 14.46 -17.89
N VAL A 964 42.65 14.28 -18.35
CA VAL A 964 43.16 13.01 -18.89
C VAL A 964 44.20 12.46 -17.92
N ILE A 965 44.08 11.18 -17.57
CA ILE A 965 45.00 10.51 -16.66
C ILE A 965 46.26 10.12 -17.43
N CYS A 966 47.38 10.76 -17.09
CA CYS A 966 48.71 10.42 -17.63
C CYS A 966 49.24 9.14 -16.98
N GLN A 967 48.94 7.99 -17.59
CA GLN A 967 49.40 6.69 -17.09
C GLN A 967 50.93 6.53 -17.28
N PRO A 968 51.66 5.97 -16.30
CA PRO A 968 53.07 5.62 -16.47
C PRO A 968 53.19 4.36 -17.34
N LEU A 969 53.17 4.54 -18.66
CA LEU A 969 53.26 3.45 -19.63
C LEU A 969 54.69 2.91 -19.73
N THR A 970 54.82 1.58 -19.89
CA THR A 970 56.10 0.95 -20.27
C THR A 970 56.49 1.33 -21.69
N ASP A 971 57.77 1.19 -22.06
CA ASP A 971 58.24 1.52 -23.42
C ASP A 971 57.50 0.74 -24.51
N LYS A 972 57.11 -0.51 -24.22
CA LYS A 972 56.33 -1.35 -25.14
C LYS A 972 54.90 -0.83 -25.31
N GLU A 973 54.20 -0.54 -24.21
CA GLU A 973 52.84 0.03 -24.23
C GLU A 973 52.83 1.40 -24.93
N LEU A 974 53.83 2.24 -24.65
CA LEU A 974 54.00 3.56 -25.27
C LEU A 974 54.26 3.44 -26.78
N THR A 975 55.08 2.49 -27.20
CA THR A 975 55.36 2.23 -28.64
C THR A 975 54.09 1.79 -29.37
N GLN A 976 53.29 0.89 -28.78
CA GLN A 976 52.02 0.44 -29.36
C GLN A 976 50.99 1.57 -29.46
N LEU A 977 50.90 2.42 -28.44
CA LEU A 977 50.02 3.58 -28.47
C LEU A 977 50.41 4.58 -29.58
N ARG A 978 51.72 4.88 -29.70
CA ARG A 978 52.24 5.77 -30.76
C ARG A 978 52.04 5.19 -32.16
N MET A 979 52.19 3.88 -32.32
CA MET A 979 51.92 3.19 -33.59
C MET A 979 50.45 3.33 -33.99
N SER A 980 49.53 3.13 -33.04
CA SER A 980 48.09 3.34 -33.26
C SER A 980 47.77 4.78 -33.66
N ALA A 981 48.37 5.75 -32.97
CA ALA A 981 48.22 7.18 -33.30
C ALA A 981 48.69 7.50 -34.72
N LYS A 982 49.84 6.94 -35.14
CA LYS A 982 50.38 7.13 -36.50
C LYS A 982 49.45 6.55 -37.57
N LEU A 983 48.89 5.36 -37.32
CA LEU A 983 47.93 4.72 -38.23
C LEU A 983 46.65 5.56 -38.35
N MET A 984 46.11 6.07 -37.24
CA MET A 984 44.92 6.93 -37.27
C MET A 984 45.18 8.24 -38.02
N ALA A 985 46.35 8.87 -37.82
CA ALA A 985 46.73 10.08 -38.54
C ALA A 985 46.79 9.87 -40.06
N GLN A 986 47.31 8.71 -40.51
CA GLN A 986 47.35 8.36 -41.94
C GLN A 986 45.95 8.22 -42.53
N VAL A 987 45.02 7.57 -41.83
CA VAL A 987 43.63 7.44 -42.29
C VAL A 987 42.93 8.80 -42.28
N GLN A 988 43.14 9.61 -41.25
CA GLN A 988 42.57 10.96 -41.13
C GLN A 988 43.00 11.90 -42.27
N ALA A 989 44.25 11.79 -42.73
CA ALA A 989 44.76 12.59 -43.85
C ALA A 989 44.03 12.32 -45.18
N GLY A 990 43.41 11.14 -45.33
CA GLY A 990 42.64 10.77 -46.52
C GLY A 990 41.18 11.24 -46.52
N ILE A 991 40.68 11.83 -45.42
CA ILE A 991 39.27 12.20 -45.26
C ILE A 991 38.96 13.52 -45.99
N LYS A 992 37.87 13.53 -46.75
CA LYS A 992 37.36 14.74 -47.41
C LYS A 992 36.23 15.36 -46.60
N PHE A 993 36.49 16.51 -45.99
CA PHE A 993 35.54 17.31 -45.21
C PHE A 993 34.52 18.06 -46.05
#